data_AF-A0A094E3C0-F1
#
_entry.id   AF-A0A094E3C0-F1
#
_cell.length_a   1.000
_cell.length_b   1.000
_cell.length_c   1.000
_cell.angle_alpha   90.00
_cell.angle_beta   90.00
_cell.angle_gamma   90.00
#
_symmetry.space_group_name_H-M   'P 1'
#
loop_
_entity.id
_entity.type
_entity.pdbx_description
1 polymer ?
#
loop_
_entity_poly.entity_id
_entity_poly.type
_entity_poly.pdbx_seq_one_letter_code
_entity_poly.pdbx_strand_id
1 'polypeptide(L)'
;MSLATQFEISTPPADVISAVKFAPDSPNRLLVSSWDKNLHLYEVQGGENGSGTLVNKYEHRGPVLDTCFGAGNDEAFTAGMDWQVKRIDLSTGEQTVLSTHEAPANRVVYSKEHSLLISSSWDSTLHFHFLSDPSKGPTTIPLPAKPFSLSLSPTRLVVAMASRLVHIYDLKSTTLLSSQADDGKSEVEPWQKRESSLKFMTRAVACMPNDAGYATSSIEGRVAVEWFDPSDASQARKYAFKCHRQPDSSGDGSDIVYPVNSLTFHPIHGTFASGGGDGVVALWDAVAKRRIRQYQKYATSVAALSFSTDGKYLAIGVSPGFEDGKEFNPDGLVKVFIRELVSTTAVADPSTDKSCDILKDVFKQDAGGQWGWDVVETKIVGDVIEDIQGAIEFWAGQDNPVNVIITTGGTGFAVADITPEAVSPLLQRQAPGLVYGMLSSSAAITPFALMSRPVAGIRNKSIIITLPGSPKGAKENLQSVLKLLPHACLQAAGADSRSLHAGGIKKLESEAGVSSGGGHAHHSHSHDHGHGHSHAHGHGHSHGHGHGHGHAMPVRHTVATDNPQSNDPSAGPSRRHRSSPYPTLEVSRALELIKNETPAPQIISAKVDGSLVGFVLAEDVTATEAVPAYRASIVDGYAVIAPEGGESSAGVFPVASVSHATPGEIKPLLKGQITRITTGAPLPPGATSVIMVEDTVLKSTSEDGTEEKEVEILATDVKSGENIREVGSDIESGSVILRKGDQISATGGELGLLVSVGRTEVKVYRRPVVGVLSTGDEIVQHDRPGPLRLGEVRDCNRPTIMAAVRGWGFEARDLGIASDTPGSLEETLRAALRQVDVIITSGGVSMGELDLLKPTIERQLGGTIHFGRVAMKPGKPSTFATVPVKSNDGAPVKKLVFSLPGNPASAVVALHLFVLPSLHFASGVQPAGLPSVPVLLGHEIRLDKQRREYHRAVVSVGKNGRLVAVSTGAQRSSMVGSLKSANALLSLPIGDKIGKGEEVQALLMGAISAS
;
A
#
# COMPACT_ATOMS: atom_id res chain seq x y z
N MET A 1 -35.22 -15.03 14.58
CA MET A 1 -34.54 -14.62 15.83
C MET A 1 -34.34 -15.89 16.62
N SER A 2 -33.15 -16.52 16.60
CA SER A 2 -32.86 -17.56 17.59
C SER A 2 -32.48 -16.84 18.89
N LEU A 3 -33.09 -17.26 20.00
CA LEU A 3 -32.72 -16.80 21.32
C LEU A 3 -31.25 -17.15 21.55
N ALA A 4 -30.44 -16.17 21.95
CA ALA A 4 -29.08 -16.46 22.36
C ALA A 4 -29.10 -17.35 23.60
N THR A 5 -28.26 -18.38 23.65
CA THR A 5 -27.92 -19.11 24.89
C THR A 5 -27.14 -18.17 25.81
N GLN A 6 -27.88 -17.31 26.51
CA GLN A 6 -27.38 -16.53 27.63
C GLN A 6 -28.36 -16.69 28.79
N PHE A 7 -27.83 -16.66 30.01
CA PHE A 7 -28.63 -16.67 31.23
C PHE A 7 -28.17 -15.57 32.17
N GLU A 8 -29.08 -15.10 33.01
CA GLU A 8 -28.80 -14.13 34.06
C GLU A 8 -28.39 -14.87 35.33
N ILE A 9 -27.39 -14.37 36.05
CA ILE A 9 -27.05 -14.95 37.36
C ILE A 9 -28.16 -14.64 38.36
N SER A 10 -28.40 -15.57 39.28
CA SER A 10 -29.31 -15.34 40.40
C SER A 10 -28.69 -14.33 41.37
N THR A 11 -29.52 -13.44 41.93
CA THR A 11 -29.10 -12.48 42.97
C THR A 11 -27.90 -11.62 42.55
N PRO A 12 -28.05 -10.74 41.54
CA PRO A 12 -26.98 -9.81 41.16
C PRO A 12 -26.65 -8.84 42.31
N PRO A 13 -25.48 -8.16 42.26
CA PRO A 13 -25.13 -7.14 43.25
C PRO A 13 -26.18 -6.03 43.35
N ALA A 14 -26.30 -5.42 44.52
CA ALA A 14 -27.34 -4.41 44.78
C ALA A 14 -27.04 -3.02 44.18
N ASP A 15 -25.81 -2.79 43.75
CA ASP A 15 -25.34 -1.52 43.20
C ASP A 15 -24.37 -1.76 42.03
N VAL A 16 -23.94 -0.68 41.38
CA VAL A 16 -23.10 -0.67 40.16
C VAL A 16 -21.96 -1.69 40.25
N ILE A 17 -21.82 -2.48 39.19
CA ILE A 17 -20.76 -3.47 39.06
C ILE A 17 -19.46 -2.77 38.68
N SER A 18 -18.39 -3.05 39.43
CA SER A 18 -17.06 -2.49 39.18
C SER A 18 -16.20 -3.40 38.30
N ALA A 19 -16.21 -4.71 38.55
CA ALA A 19 -15.49 -5.71 37.76
C ALA A 19 -16.18 -7.08 37.81
N VAL A 20 -16.00 -7.85 36.73
CA VAL A 20 -16.33 -9.29 36.66
C VAL A 20 -15.07 -10.04 36.24
N LYS A 21 -14.74 -11.16 36.87
CA LYS A 21 -13.54 -11.97 36.57
C LYS A 21 -13.82 -13.45 36.71
N PHE A 22 -13.58 -14.23 35.67
CA PHE A 22 -13.58 -15.68 35.78
C PHE A 22 -12.31 -16.18 36.48
N ALA A 23 -12.41 -17.31 37.16
CA ALA A 23 -11.29 -17.98 37.81
C ALA A 23 -10.28 -18.49 36.79
N PRO A 24 -8.96 -18.48 37.08
CA PRO A 24 -7.90 -18.79 36.11
C PRO A 24 -7.78 -20.28 35.79
N ASP A 25 -8.22 -21.15 36.70
CA ASP A 25 -8.15 -22.61 36.52
C ASP A 25 -9.56 -23.26 36.45
N SER A 26 -10.64 -22.47 36.38
CA SER A 26 -12.01 -22.98 36.26
C SER A 26 -12.91 -22.04 35.44
N PRO A 27 -13.62 -22.54 34.41
CA PRO A 27 -14.60 -21.75 33.67
C PRO A 27 -15.90 -21.53 34.45
N ASN A 28 -16.07 -22.18 35.60
CA ASN A 28 -17.31 -22.20 36.36
C ASN A 28 -17.31 -21.26 37.57
N ARG A 29 -16.21 -20.58 37.90
CA ARG A 29 -16.18 -19.64 39.02
C ARG A 29 -16.04 -18.21 38.55
N LEU A 30 -16.85 -17.32 39.12
CA LEU A 30 -16.92 -15.92 38.72
C LEU A 30 -16.92 -15.02 39.97
N LEU A 31 -15.99 -14.06 40.01
CA LEU A 31 -16.00 -12.96 40.96
C LEU A 31 -16.69 -11.74 40.37
N VAL A 32 -17.49 -11.06 41.19
CA VAL A 32 -18.14 -9.79 40.85
C VAL A 32 -17.94 -8.80 41.99
N SER A 33 -17.22 -7.70 41.74
CA SER A 33 -17.08 -6.59 42.68
C SER A 33 -18.10 -5.50 42.40
N SER A 34 -18.60 -4.84 43.45
CA SER A 34 -19.67 -3.85 43.35
C SER A 34 -19.50 -2.66 44.30
N TRP A 35 -20.17 -1.57 43.94
CA TRP A 35 -20.38 -0.39 44.77
C TRP A 35 -21.22 -0.65 46.02
N ASP A 36 -21.90 -1.81 46.10
CA ASP A 36 -22.62 -2.24 47.28
C ASP A 36 -21.71 -2.62 48.47
N LYS A 37 -20.39 -2.43 48.31
CA LYS A 37 -19.30 -2.71 49.26
C LYS A 37 -18.90 -4.18 49.35
N ASN A 38 -19.24 -5.00 48.37
CA ASN A 38 -18.95 -6.42 48.44
C ASN A 38 -18.26 -7.00 47.22
N LEU A 39 -17.51 -8.06 47.48
CA LEU A 39 -17.11 -9.05 46.49
C LEU A 39 -18.08 -10.23 46.55
N HIS A 40 -18.63 -10.62 45.41
CA HIS A 40 -19.51 -11.78 45.29
C HIS A 40 -18.78 -12.90 44.53
N LEU A 41 -18.87 -14.12 45.05
CA LEU A 41 -18.39 -15.33 44.38
C LEU A 41 -19.59 -16.12 43.88
N TYR A 42 -19.60 -16.41 42.59
CA TYR A 42 -20.63 -17.22 41.94
C TYR A 42 -20.04 -18.51 41.38
N GLU A 43 -20.83 -19.57 41.40
CA GLU A 43 -20.62 -20.78 40.63
C GLU A 43 -21.55 -20.72 39.40
N VAL A 44 -20.99 -21.00 38.24
CA VAL A 44 -21.59 -20.84 36.92
C VAL A 44 -21.65 -22.23 36.29
N GLN A 45 -22.86 -22.68 36.00
CA GLN A 45 -23.11 -23.93 35.30
C GLN A 45 -23.67 -23.63 33.92
N GLY A 46 -23.03 -24.16 32.87
CA GLY A 46 -23.47 -24.02 31.49
C GLY A 46 -24.53 -25.05 31.04
N GLY A 47 -25.03 -24.90 29.81
CA GLY A 47 -26.03 -25.80 29.20
C GLY A 47 -27.39 -25.14 28.98
N GLU A 48 -28.37 -25.90 28.47
CA GLU A 48 -29.73 -25.40 28.18
C GLU A 48 -30.44 -24.78 29.39
N ASN A 49 -30.10 -25.23 30.59
CA ASN A 49 -30.59 -24.71 31.87
C ASN A 49 -29.50 -23.97 32.67
N GLY A 50 -28.59 -23.28 31.97
CA GLY A 50 -27.46 -22.60 32.61
C GLY A 50 -27.91 -21.65 33.73
N SER A 51 -27.16 -21.65 34.84
CA SER A 51 -27.45 -20.82 36.02
C SER A 51 -26.17 -20.33 36.67
N GLY A 52 -26.24 -19.16 37.30
CA GLY A 52 -25.18 -18.61 38.15
C GLY A 52 -25.70 -18.51 39.57
N THR A 53 -25.17 -19.31 40.50
CA THR A 53 -25.60 -19.34 41.91
C THR A 53 -24.57 -18.62 42.78
N LEU A 54 -25.07 -17.78 43.70
CA LEU A 54 -24.21 -17.10 44.66
C LEU A 54 -23.66 -18.14 45.66
N VAL A 55 -22.34 -18.25 45.74
CA VAL A 55 -21.64 -19.11 46.70
C VAL A 55 -21.41 -18.37 48.00
N ASN A 56 -20.82 -17.18 47.92
CA ASN A 56 -20.50 -16.38 49.11
C ASN A 56 -20.36 -14.89 48.77
N LYS A 57 -20.38 -14.05 49.80
CA LYS A 57 -20.27 -12.60 49.73
C LYS A 57 -19.30 -12.10 50.80
N TYR A 58 -18.38 -11.22 50.42
CA TYR A 58 -17.33 -10.71 51.30
C TYR A 58 -17.44 -9.18 51.41
N GLU A 59 -17.83 -8.72 52.60
CA GLU A 59 -18.08 -7.30 52.89
C GLU A 59 -16.78 -6.51 53.11
N HIS A 60 -16.76 -5.29 52.57
CA HIS A 60 -15.68 -4.31 52.70
C HIS A 60 -16.20 -3.02 53.36
N ARG A 61 -15.28 -2.16 53.83
CA ARG A 61 -15.66 -0.89 54.48
C ARG A 61 -16.23 0.13 53.49
N GLY A 62 -15.90 -0.01 52.21
CA GLY A 62 -16.37 0.84 51.13
C GLY A 62 -16.52 0.07 49.80
N PRO A 63 -16.99 0.74 48.74
CA PRO A 63 -17.10 0.18 47.40
C PRO A 63 -15.84 -0.58 46.95
N VAL A 64 -16.04 -1.77 46.38
CA VAL A 64 -14.95 -2.57 45.80
C VAL A 64 -14.81 -2.18 44.33
N LEU A 65 -13.65 -1.63 43.95
CA LEU A 65 -13.43 -1.02 42.64
C LEU A 65 -12.83 -1.97 41.61
N ASP A 66 -12.13 -3.00 42.04
CA ASP A 66 -11.59 -4.05 41.17
C ASP A 66 -11.29 -5.32 41.97
N THR A 67 -11.19 -6.43 41.27
CA THR A 67 -10.87 -7.74 41.86
C THR A 67 -10.09 -8.60 40.87
N CYS A 68 -9.30 -9.54 41.37
CA CYS A 68 -8.72 -10.61 40.59
C CYS A 68 -8.55 -11.88 41.44
N PHE A 69 -8.48 -13.04 40.79
CA PHE A 69 -8.09 -14.27 41.46
C PHE A 69 -6.57 -14.33 41.66
N GLY A 70 -6.14 -15.12 42.65
CA GLY A 70 -4.74 -15.43 42.88
C GLY A 70 -4.21 -16.58 42.03
N ALA A 71 -3.31 -17.39 42.60
CA ALA A 71 -2.68 -18.50 41.88
C ALA A 71 -3.65 -19.63 41.50
N GLY A 72 -4.76 -19.76 42.24
CA GLY A 72 -5.81 -20.74 42.01
C GLY A 72 -7.21 -20.17 42.21
N ASN A 73 -8.18 -21.05 42.45
CA ASN A 73 -9.61 -20.72 42.45
C ASN A 73 -10.17 -20.34 43.84
N ASP A 74 -9.36 -20.42 44.89
CA ASP A 74 -9.77 -20.23 46.29
C ASP A 74 -9.16 -18.97 46.93
N GLU A 75 -8.50 -18.12 46.13
CA GLU A 75 -7.89 -16.88 46.59
C GLU A 75 -8.32 -15.74 45.69
N ALA A 76 -8.70 -14.61 46.30
CA ALA A 76 -9.01 -13.37 45.61
C ALA A 76 -8.23 -12.19 46.19
N PHE A 77 -7.97 -11.20 45.36
CA PHE A 77 -7.44 -9.91 45.75
C PHE A 77 -8.38 -8.80 45.35
N THR A 78 -8.59 -7.83 46.24
CA THR A 78 -9.50 -6.71 46.02
C THR A 78 -8.79 -5.37 46.20
N ALA A 79 -9.26 -4.36 45.46
CA ALA A 79 -8.89 -2.96 45.63
C ALA A 79 -10.17 -2.12 45.77
N GLY A 80 -10.21 -1.23 46.76
CA GLY A 80 -11.43 -0.52 47.13
C GLY A 80 -11.28 0.97 47.46
N MET A 81 -12.44 1.62 47.61
CA MET A 81 -12.58 3.00 48.11
C MET A 81 -12.20 3.16 49.58
N ASP A 82 -11.96 2.05 50.30
CA ASP A 82 -11.37 2.02 51.63
C ASP A 82 -9.83 2.12 51.61
N TRP A 83 -9.24 2.33 50.42
CA TRP A 83 -7.81 2.53 50.14
C TRP A 83 -6.96 1.28 50.38
N GLN A 84 -7.61 0.15 50.68
CA GLN A 84 -6.94 -1.09 51.02
C GLN A 84 -6.81 -2.01 49.81
N VAL A 85 -5.72 -2.77 49.81
CA VAL A 85 -5.52 -3.95 48.97
C VAL A 85 -5.64 -5.14 49.90
N LYS A 86 -6.62 -6.01 49.66
CA LYS A 86 -6.87 -7.17 50.51
C LYS A 86 -6.64 -8.47 49.77
N ARG A 87 -6.23 -9.48 50.53
CA ARG A 87 -6.26 -10.90 50.17
C ARG A 87 -7.45 -11.53 50.87
N ILE A 88 -8.22 -12.34 50.15
CA ILE A 88 -9.38 -13.05 50.66
C ILE A 88 -9.21 -14.53 50.35
N ASP A 89 -9.23 -15.35 51.39
CA ASP A 89 -9.40 -16.79 51.22
C ASP A 89 -10.89 -17.05 50.96
N LEU A 90 -11.20 -17.52 49.77
CA LEU A 90 -12.58 -17.72 49.32
C LEU A 90 -13.24 -18.93 50.00
N SER A 91 -12.44 -19.86 50.53
CA SER A 91 -12.94 -21.06 51.21
C SER A 91 -13.28 -20.78 52.67
N THR A 92 -12.45 -20.02 53.38
CA THR A 92 -12.64 -19.70 54.81
C THR A 92 -13.36 -18.38 55.05
N GLY A 93 -13.29 -17.47 54.07
CA GLY A 93 -13.77 -16.09 54.19
C GLY A 93 -12.81 -15.16 54.95
N GLU A 94 -11.61 -15.61 55.29
CA GLU A 94 -10.60 -14.79 55.95
C GLU A 94 -10.16 -13.64 55.03
N GLN A 95 -10.21 -12.40 55.53
CA GLN A 95 -9.76 -11.21 54.81
C GLN A 95 -8.52 -10.61 55.48
N THR A 96 -7.41 -10.54 54.75
CA THR A 96 -6.15 -9.95 55.21
C THR A 96 -5.84 -8.68 54.42
N VAL A 97 -5.54 -7.57 55.11
CA VAL A 97 -5.09 -6.33 54.45
C VAL A 97 -3.59 -6.47 54.14
N LEU A 98 -3.23 -6.43 52.85
CA LEU A 98 -1.84 -6.54 52.40
C LEU A 98 -1.12 -5.19 52.42
N SER A 99 -1.83 -4.13 52.05
CA SER A 99 -1.30 -2.76 52.10
C SER A 99 -2.42 -1.73 52.01
N THR A 100 -2.08 -0.48 52.31
CA THR A 100 -2.98 0.68 52.18
C THR A 100 -2.30 1.74 51.33
N HIS A 101 -3.05 2.31 50.38
CA HIS A 101 -2.67 3.45 49.56
C HIS A 101 -3.07 4.78 50.23
N GLU A 102 -2.60 5.92 49.71
CA GLU A 102 -2.96 7.25 50.23
C GLU A 102 -4.26 7.81 49.64
N ALA A 103 -4.81 7.11 48.64
CA ALA A 103 -6.11 7.37 48.02
C ALA A 103 -6.77 6.04 47.63
N PRO A 104 -8.00 6.04 47.09
CA PRO A 104 -8.66 4.81 46.65
C PRO A 104 -7.80 3.94 45.73
N ALA A 105 -7.64 2.67 46.13
CA ALA A 105 -7.01 1.65 45.33
C ALA A 105 -7.99 1.25 44.22
N ASN A 106 -7.63 1.50 42.96
CA ASN A 106 -8.60 1.49 41.87
C ASN A 106 -8.49 0.27 40.94
N ARG A 107 -7.33 -0.40 40.88
CA ARG A 107 -7.14 -1.62 40.08
C ARG A 107 -6.23 -2.60 40.79
N VAL A 108 -6.45 -3.89 40.55
CA VAL A 108 -5.61 -4.96 41.09
C VAL A 108 -5.47 -6.09 40.06
N VAL A 109 -4.25 -6.55 39.85
CA VAL A 109 -3.93 -7.64 38.92
C VAL A 109 -2.88 -8.56 39.54
N TYR A 110 -3.03 -9.86 39.31
CA TYR A 110 -2.10 -10.88 39.81
C TYR A 110 -1.41 -11.60 38.66
N SER A 111 -0.08 -11.75 38.75
CA SER A 111 0.73 -12.50 37.81
C SER A 111 1.16 -13.84 38.41
N LYS A 112 0.55 -14.93 37.95
CA LYS A 112 0.86 -16.30 38.38
C LYS A 112 2.30 -16.70 38.07
N GLU A 113 2.82 -16.32 36.89
CA GLU A 113 4.19 -16.62 36.45
C GLU A 113 5.26 -15.99 37.35
N HIS A 114 5.00 -14.77 37.84
CA HIS A 114 5.96 -14.00 38.64
C HIS A 114 5.63 -14.01 40.15
N SER A 115 4.56 -14.71 40.57
CA SER A 115 4.03 -14.71 41.94
C SER A 115 3.87 -13.30 42.53
N LEU A 116 3.39 -12.38 41.70
CA LEU A 116 3.41 -10.95 41.97
C LEU A 116 1.99 -10.38 41.91
N LEU A 117 1.59 -9.70 42.98
CA LEU A 117 0.37 -8.89 43.00
C LEU A 117 0.72 -7.43 42.76
N ILE A 118 -0.05 -6.76 41.89
CA ILE A 118 0.14 -5.35 41.58
C ILE A 118 -1.19 -4.62 41.77
N SER A 119 -1.18 -3.56 42.57
CA SER A 119 -2.30 -2.63 42.69
C SER A 119 -1.92 -1.24 42.21
N SER A 120 -2.90 -0.49 41.71
CA SER A 120 -2.76 0.95 41.46
C SER A 120 -3.71 1.76 42.31
N SER A 121 -3.35 3.01 42.56
CA SER A 121 -4.19 3.95 43.28
C SER A 121 -4.22 5.32 42.63
N TRP A 122 -5.29 6.05 42.94
CA TRP A 122 -5.48 7.42 42.52
C TRP A 122 -4.50 8.43 43.15
N ASP A 123 -3.68 7.99 44.10
CA ASP A 123 -2.52 8.73 44.63
C ASP A 123 -1.33 8.76 43.64
N SER A 124 -1.49 8.19 42.45
CA SER A 124 -0.43 8.08 41.43
C SER A 124 0.71 7.16 41.86
N THR A 125 0.39 6.03 42.49
CA THR A 125 1.36 4.97 42.82
C THR A 125 0.91 3.59 42.35
N LEU A 126 1.88 2.69 42.20
CA LEU A 126 1.68 1.25 42.16
C LEU A 126 2.27 0.61 43.41
N HIS A 127 1.62 -0.41 43.97
CA HIS A 127 2.24 -1.31 44.95
C HIS A 127 2.51 -2.66 44.30
N PHE A 128 3.72 -3.17 44.49
CA PHE A 128 4.17 -4.48 44.05
C PHE A 128 4.34 -5.37 45.28
N HIS A 129 3.48 -6.38 45.46
CA HIS A 129 3.55 -7.33 46.57
C HIS A 129 4.12 -8.67 46.11
N PHE A 130 5.24 -9.07 46.71
CA PHE A 130 5.89 -10.35 46.47
C PHE A 130 5.31 -11.40 47.42
N LEU A 131 4.34 -12.18 46.94
CA LEU A 131 3.62 -13.12 47.80
C LEU A 131 4.49 -14.30 48.28
N SER A 132 5.65 -14.51 47.66
CA SER A 132 6.65 -15.48 48.11
C SER A 132 7.30 -15.11 49.44
N ASP A 133 7.32 -13.83 49.81
CA ASP A 133 7.84 -13.35 51.10
C ASP A 133 6.84 -12.39 51.75
N PRO A 134 5.85 -12.92 52.50
CA PRO A 134 4.83 -12.12 53.17
C PRO A 134 5.39 -11.15 54.23
N SER A 135 6.65 -11.34 54.67
CA SER A 135 7.28 -10.46 55.66
C SER A 135 7.75 -9.13 55.06
N LYS A 136 7.95 -9.09 53.73
CA LYS A 136 8.32 -7.88 53.00
C LYS A 136 7.05 -7.10 52.62
N GLY A 137 6.99 -5.83 53.04
CA GLY A 137 5.94 -4.91 52.61
C GLY A 137 5.97 -4.65 51.10
N PRO A 138 4.93 -4.00 50.53
CA PRO A 138 4.91 -3.69 49.11
C PRO A 138 6.09 -2.78 48.71
N THR A 139 6.58 -2.94 47.50
CA THR A 139 7.39 -1.90 46.86
C THR A 139 6.47 -0.89 46.18
N THR A 140 6.56 0.37 46.60
CA THR A 140 5.81 1.49 46.01
C THR A 140 6.59 2.09 44.85
N ILE A 141 5.96 2.14 43.68
CA ILE A 141 6.48 2.75 42.46
C ILE A 141 5.67 4.01 42.16
N PRO A 142 6.29 5.21 42.13
CA PRO A 142 5.59 6.45 41.77
C PRO A 142 5.25 6.48 40.28
N LEU A 143 4.08 7.03 39.95
CA LEU A 143 3.61 7.25 38.58
C LEU A 143 3.55 8.75 38.27
N PRO A 144 3.78 9.16 37.02
CA PRO A 144 3.72 10.57 36.63
C PRO A 144 2.29 11.14 36.58
N ALA A 145 1.27 10.28 36.63
CA ALA A 145 -0.12 10.67 36.57
C ALA A 145 -1.03 9.59 37.18
N LYS A 146 -2.26 10.00 37.49
CA LYS A 146 -3.32 9.15 38.04
C LYS A 146 -3.61 7.94 37.12
N PRO A 147 -3.47 6.68 37.58
CA PRO A 147 -3.79 5.49 36.80
C PRO A 147 -5.30 5.27 36.70
N PHE A 148 -5.77 4.85 35.52
CA PHE A 148 -7.17 4.53 35.24
C PHE A 148 -7.40 3.04 35.00
N SER A 149 -6.43 2.34 34.40
CA SER A 149 -6.56 0.92 34.07
C SER A 149 -5.21 0.22 34.04
N LEU A 150 -5.20 -1.05 34.44
CA LEU A 150 -4.04 -1.95 34.43
C LEU A 150 -4.39 -3.20 33.62
N SER A 151 -3.41 -3.79 32.94
CA SER A 151 -3.54 -5.13 32.36
C SER A 151 -2.19 -5.83 32.29
N LEU A 152 -2.22 -7.16 32.44
CA LEU A 152 -1.05 -8.03 32.37
C LEU A 152 -1.09 -8.87 31.09
N SER A 153 0.08 -9.01 30.49
CA SER A 153 0.42 -10.14 29.62
C SER A 153 1.40 -11.06 30.38
N PRO A 154 1.80 -12.22 29.83
CA PRO A 154 2.80 -13.10 30.48
C PRO A 154 4.07 -12.36 30.93
N THR A 155 4.58 -11.43 30.10
CA THR A 155 5.84 -10.73 30.40
C THR A 155 5.72 -9.24 30.71
N ARG A 156 4.56 -8.61 30.50
CA ARG A 156 4.40 -7.14 30.59
C ARG A 156 3.26 -6.73 31.51
N LEU A 157 3.47 -5.60 32.18
CA LEU A 157 2.42 -4.80 32.80
C LEU A 157 2.19 -3.54 31.98
N VAL A 158 0.95 -3.26 31.60
CA VAL A 158 0.55 -2.02 30.94
C VAL A 158 -0.30 -1.18 31.89
N VAL A 159 0.12 0.07 32.09
CA VAL A 159 -0.50 1.05 32.99
C VAL A 159 -0.99 2.23 32.16
N ALA A 160 -2.30 2.37 32.03
CA ALA A 160 -2.92 3.51 31.36
C ALA A 160 -3.35 4.58 32.36
N MET A 161 -2.92 5.81 32.15
CA MET A 161 -3.04 6.92 33.09
C MET A 161 -3.72 8.15 32.47
N ALA A 162 -3.95 9.16 33.31
CA ALA A 162 -4.34 10.49 32.87
C ALA A 162 -3.33 11.12 31.90
N SER A 163 -3.76 12.17 31.19
CA SER A 163 -2.96 12.85 30.16
C SER A 163 -2.48 11.92 29.04
N ARG A 164 -3.24 10.85 28.74
CA ARG A 164 -2.96 9.87 27.68
C ARG A 164 -1.66 9.10 27.87
N LEU A 165 -1.06 9.13 29.07
CA LEU A 165 0.19 8.42 29.35
C LEU A 165 -0.05 6.91 29.46
N VAL A 166 0.81 6.13 28.82
CA VAL A 166 0.86 4.67 28.93
C VAL A 166 2.27 4.26 29.32
N HIS A 167 2.43 3.56 30.44
CA HIS A 167 3.70 2.98 30.86
C HIS A 167 3.65 1.48 30.76
N ILE A 168 4.72 0.90 30.21
CA ILE A 168 4.85 -0.54 29.98
C ILE A 168 6.06 -1.01 30.76
N TYR A 169 5.87 -1.91 31.72
CA TYR A 169 6.94 -2.49 32.53
C TYR A 169 7.22 -3.92 32.07
N ASP A 170 8.50 -4.30 32.05
CA ASP A 170 8.93 -5.69 31.89
C ASP A 170 8.84 -6.37 33.27
N LEU A 171 7.94 -7.35 33.43
CA LEU A 171 7.67 -7.95 34.74
C LEU A 171 8.91 -8.62 35.32
N LYS A 172 9.70 -9.32 34.50
CA LYS A 172 10.91 -10.02 34.97
C LYS A 172 11.92 -9.03 35.56
N SER A 173 12.24 -7.98 34.83
CA SER A 173 13.22 -6.97 35.24
C SER A 173 12.71 -6.14 36.41
N THR A 174 11.45 -5.72 36.37
CA THR A 174 10.83 -4.93 37.44
C THR A 174 10.78 -5.72 38.74
N THR A 175 10.35 -6.99 38.71
CA THR A 175 10.33 -7.89 39.89
C THR A 175 11.72 -8.02 40.50
N LEU A 176 12.76 -8.24 39.68
CA LEU A 176 14.14 -8.32 40.18
C LEU A 176 14.59 -7.03 40.87
N LEU A 177 14.37 -5.87 40.24
CA LEU A 177 14.79 -4.57 40.79
C LEU A 177 14.01 -4.19 42.05
N SER A 178 12.70 -4.42 42.07
CA SER A 178 11.86 -4.11 43.23
C SER A 178 12.06 -5.10 44.39
N SER A 179 12.45 -6.34 44.11
CA SER A 179 12.85 -7.29 45.16
C SER A 179 14.12 -6.88 45.90
N GLN A 180 14.99 -6.06 45.29
CA GLN A 180 16.25 -5.58 45.88
C GLN A 180 16.14 -4.21 46.58
N ALA A 181 14.98 -3.55 46.51
CA ALA A 181 14.78 -2.27 47.19
C ALA A 181 14.60 -2.49 48.70
N ASP A 182 15.45 -1.85 49.51
CA ASP A 182 15.45 -1.93 50.99
C ASP A 182 14.46 -0.95 51.64
N ASP A 183 14.20 0.22 51.03
CA ASP A 183 13.41 1.32 51.63
C ASP A 183 11.92 1.35 51.23
N GLY A 184 11.38 0.27 50.63
CA GLY A 184 9.97 0.19 50.24
C GLY A 184 9.52 1.14 49.12
N LYS A 185 10.36 2.09 48.69
CA LYS A 185 10.18 2.92 47.49
C LYS A 185 11.27 2.60 46.48
N SER A 186 10.89 2.38 45.23
CA SER A 186 11.83 2.09 44.15
C SER A 186 11.53 2.94 42.93
N GLU A 187 12.55 3.62 42.39
CA GLU A 187 12.48 4.32 41.10
C GLU A 187 12.70 3.32 39.95
N VAL A 188 11.78 2.36 39.79
CA VAL A 188 11.83 1.47 38.63
C VAL A 188 11.29 2.20 37.42
N GLU A 189 12.15 2.42 36.44
CA GLU A 189 11.77 3.00 35.16
C GLU A 189 11.00 1.99 34.27
N PRO A 190 9.93 2.41 33.59
CA PRO A 190 9.21 1.55 32.67
C PRO A 190 10.05 1.20 31.44
N TRP A 191 9.89 -0.02 30.94
CA TRP A 191 10.52 -0.49 29.70
C TRP A 191 10.16 0.37 28.49
N GLN A 192 8.91 0.84 28.42
CA GLN A 192 8.50 1.84 27.43
C GLN A 192 7.55 2.88 28.03
N LYS A 193 7.76 4.14 27.66
CA LYS A 193 6.86 5.27 27.91
C LYS A 193 6.19 5.64 26.58
N ARG A 194 4.87 5.55 26.52
CA ARG A 194 4.06 5.82 25.32
C ARG A 194 2.96 6.83 25.62
N GLU A 195 2.44 7.40 24.54
CA GLU A 195 1.21 8.18 24.54
C GLU A 195 0.13 7.38 23.81
N SER A 196 -1.06 7.29 24.39
CA SER A 196 -2.21 6.59 23.81
C SER A 196 -2.55 7.16 22.42
N SER A 197 -2.81 6.25 21.47
CA SER A 197 -3.26 6.62 20.12
C SER A 197 -4.66 7.26 20.10
N LEU A 198 -5.39 7.22 21.22
CA LEU A 198 -6.71 7.82 21.39
C LEU A 198 -6.56 9.26 21.89
N LYS A 199 -7.40 10.17 21.39
CA LYS A 199 -7.28 11.62 21.68
C LYS A 199 -7.85 12.00 23.04
N PHE A 200 -8.81 11.22 23.53
CA PHE A 200 -9.52 11.50 24.77
C PHE A 200 -9.13 10.52 25.88
N MET A 201 -9.63 10.79 27.09
CA MET A 201 -9.33 10.03 28.30
C MET A 201 -9.49 8.53 28.08
N THR A 202 -8.45 7.76 28.44
CA THR A 202 -8.45 6.29 28.36
C THR A 202 -9.33 5.71 29.47
N ARG A 203 -10.10 4.67 29.14
CA ARG A 203 -11.08 4.07 30.06
C ARG A 203 -10.68 2.66 30.49
N ALA A 204 -10.25 1.81 29.56
CA ALA A 204 -9.77 0.47 29.82
C ALA A 204 -8.52 0.15 28.98
N VAL A 205 -7.69 -0.76 29.48
CA VAL A 205 -6.61 -1.43 28.73
C VAL A 205 -6.74 -2.94 28.91
N ALA A 206 -6.45 -3.70 27.85
CA ALA A 206 -6.41 -5.16 27.88
C ALA A 206 -5.23 -5.67 27.05
N CYS A 207 -4.36 -6.47 27.66
CA CYS A 207 -3.23 -7.09 26.97
C CYS A 207 -3.65 -8.31 26.15
N MET A 208 -2.94 -8.56 25.06
CA MET A 208 -3.12 -9.75 24.24
C MET A 208 -2.56 -10.98 24.99
N PRO A 209 -3.28 -12.11 25.06
CA PRO A 209 -2.83 -13.32 25.77
C PRO A 209 -1.53 -13.90 25.21
N ASN A 210 -1.26 -13.69 23.92
CA ASN A 210 -0.05 -14.13 23.24
C ASN A 210 1.17 -13.19 23.44
N ASP A 211 1.08 -12.23 24.37
CA ASP A 211 2.16 -11.31 24.70
C ASP A 211 2.61 -10.38 23.55
N ALA A 212 1.81 -10.23 22.49
CA ALA A 212 2.20 -9.44 21.31
C ALA A 212 1.94 -7.93 21.44
N GLY A 213 0.98 -7.53 22.28
CA GLY A 213 0.49 -6.16 22.35
C GLY A 213 -0.67 -5.96 23.32
N TYR A 214 -1.40 -4.86 23.15
CA TYR A 214 -2.55 -4.49 23.98
C TYR A 214 -3.57 -3.66 23.19
N ALA A 215 -4.79 -3.59 23.70
CA ALA A 215 -5.83 -2.68 23.25
C ALA A 215 -6.17 -1.66 24.34
N THR A 216 -6.40 -0.40 23.96
CA THR A 216 -6.89 0.65 24.85
C THR A 216 -8.24 1.16 24.37
N SER A 217 -9.07 1.63 25.30
CA SER A 217 -10.37 2.22 25.00
C SER A 217 -10.46 3.64 25.56
N SER A 218 -11.43 4.44 25.09
CA SER A 218 -11.58 5.83 25.54
C SER A 218 -13.04 6.23 25.73
N ILE A 219 -13.23 7.39 26.34
CA ILE A 219 -14.55 8.03 26.50
C ILE A 219 -15.19 8.47 25.17
N GLU A 220 -14.44 8.50 24.07
CA GLU A 220 -14.95 8.92 22.75
C GLU A 220 -15.47 7.76 21.88
N GLY A 221 -15.87 6.63 22.47
CA GLY A 221 -16.43 5.50 21.72
C GLY A 221 -15.44 4.87 20.74
N ARG A 222 -14.15 4.86 21.11
CA ARG A 222 -13.06 4.32 20.30
C ARG A 222 -12.20 3.33 21.06
N VAL A 223 -11.64 2.41 20.28
CA VAL A 223 -10.59 1.47 20.70
C VAL A 223 -9.37 1.64 19.82
N ALA A 224 -8.18 1.54 20.41
CA ALA A 224 -6.90 1.44 19.71
C ALA A 224 -6.25 0.10 20.01
N VAL A 225 -5.54 -0.46 19.03
CA VAL A 225 -4.77 -1.70 19.15
C VAL A 225 -3.32 -1.40 18.82
N GLU A 226 -2.41 -1.78 19.72
CA GLU A 226 -0.99 -1.47 19.68
C GLU A 226 -0.15 -2.72 20.00
N TRP A 227 1.06 -2.78 19.43
CA TRP A 227 1.99 -3.91 19.63
C TRP A 227 3.18 -3.49 20.48
N PHE A 228 3.73 -4.41 21.27
CA PHE A 228 4.89 -4.14 22.13
C PHE A 228 6.19 -3.94 21.34
N ASP A 229 6.36 -4.67 20.23
CA ASP A 229 7.53 -4.53 19.35
C ASP A 229 7.67 -3.09 18.85
N PRO A 230 8.76 -2.37 19.20
CA PRO A 230 8.97 -0.98 18.85
C PRO A 230 9.42 -0.75 17.40
N SER A 231 9.63 -1.81 16.61
CA SER A 231 10.03 -1.69 15.21
C SER A 231 9.04 -0.86 14.39
N ASP A 232 9.54 -0.05 13.44
CA ASP A 232 8.68 0.79 12.58
C ASP A 232 7.61 -0.03 11.85
N ALA A 233 7.95 -1.26 11.46
CA ALA A 233 7.01 -2.18 10.81
C ALA A 233 5.87 -2.60 11.76
N SER A 234 6.18 -2.94 13.01
CA SER A 234 5.18 -3.29 14.01
C SER A 234 4.35 -2.09 14.44
N GLN A 235 5.00 -0.94 14.66
CA GLN A 235 4.34 0.31 15.04
C GLN A 235 3.45 0.86 13.93
N ALA A 236 3.74 0.61 12.65
CA ALA A 236 2.85 0.95 11.54
C ALA A 236 1.55 0.13 11.53
N ARG A 237 1.49 -1.02 12.21
CA ARG A 237 0.27 -1.83 12.32
C ARG A 237 -0.76 -1.22 13.25
N LYS A 238 -0.33 -0.37 14.20
CA LYS A 238 -1.20 0.26 15.20
C LYS A 238 -2.36 0.99 14.52
N TYR A 239 -3.55 0.87 15.09
CA TYR A 239 -4.73 1.48 14.52
C TYR A 239 -5.77 1.76 15.60
N ALA A 240 -6.66 2.71 15.32
CA ALA A 240 -7.77 3.04 16.19
C ALA A 240 -9.05 3.13 15.35
N PHE A 241 -10.18 2.75 15.94
CA PHE A 241 -11.47 2.68 15.24
C PHE A 241 -12.61 3.13 16.16
N LYS A 242 -13.72 3.54 15.54
CA LYS A 242 -14.97 3.91 16.23
C LYS A 242 -15.81 2.64 16.41
N CYS A 243 -16.40 2.44 17.59
CA CYS A 243 -17.12 1.19 17.89
C CYS A 243 -18.39 1.34 18.74
N HIS A 244 -18.51 2.37 19.58
CA HIS A 244 -19.68 2.57 20.45
C HIS A 244 -20.26 3.97 20.20
N ARG A 245 -21.03 4.09 19.11
CA ARG A 245 -21.64 5.33 18.61
C ARG A 245 -23.01 5.01 18.01
N GLN A 246 -23.98 5.89 18.21
CA GLN A 246 -25.34 5.76 17.66
C GLN A 246 -25.69 7.03 16.87
N PRO A 247 -26.41 6.93 15.75
CA PRO A 247 -26.86 8.11 15.03
C PRO A 247 -27.78 8.93 15.93
N ASP A 248 -27.58 10.25 15.96
CA ASP A 248 -28.50 11.13 16.68
C ASP A 248 -29.87 11.14 15.99
N SER A 249 -30.91 11.00 16.81
CA SER A 249 -32.32 11.09 16.44
C SER A 249 -32.74 12.46 15.90
N SER A 250 -31.92 13.50 16.06
CA SER A 250 -32.16 14.86 15.57
C SER A 250 -32.02 15.03 14.05
N GLY A 251 -31.39 14.07 13.35
CA GLY A 251 -31.29 14.06 11.88
C GLY A 251 -30.24 15.02 11.29
N ASP A 252 -29.38 15.62 12.12
CA ASP A 252 -28.31 16.54 11.72
C ASP A 252 -27.04 15.82 11.18
N GLY A 253 -27.03 14.48 11.21
CA GLY A 253 -25.89 13.66 10.79
C GLY A 253 -24.79 13.52 11.85
N SER A 254 -25.04 13.93 13.10
CA SER A 254 -24.13 13.72 14.23
C SER A 254 -24.34 12.36 14.90
N ASP A 255 -23.27 11.81 15.50
CA ASP A 255 -23.31 10.56 16.28
C ASP A 255 -23.36 10.90 17.78
N ILE A 256 -24.28 10.30 18.54
CA ILE A 256 -24.17 10.17 20.00
C ILE A 256 -23.02 9.23 20.31
N VAL A 257 -22.05 9.70 21.09
CA VAL A 257 -20.82 8.99 21.40
C VAL A 257 -20.87 8.47 22.84
N TYR A 258 -20.63 7.18 23.01
CA TYR A 258 -20.62 6.54 24.33
C TYR A 258 -19.21 6.09 24.70
N PRO A 259 -18.82 6.14 25.98
CA PRO A 259 -17.53 5.61 26.44
C PRO A 259 -17.47 4.09 26.25
N VAL A 260 -16.26 3.58 26.05
CA VAL A 260 -16.01 2.13 26.00
C VAL A 260 -15.47 1.69 27.37
N ASN A 261 -16.35 1.22 28.23
CA ASN A 261 -16.06 0.98 29.65
C ASN A 261 -15.19 -0.25 29.91
N SER A 262 -15.30 -1.29 29.08
CA SER A 262 -14.56 -2.55 29.30
C SER A 262 -13.98 -3.13 28.02
N LEU A 263 -12.79 -3.71 28.16
CA LEU A 263 -12.09 -4.50 27.15
C LEU A 263 -11.62 -5.81 27.77
N THR A 264 -11.77 -6.91 27.04
CA THR A 264 -11.20 -8.20 27.46
C THR A 264 -10.83 -9.02 26.23
N PHE A 265 -9.69 -9.70 26.27
CA PHE A 265 -9.26 -10.60 25.19
C PHE A 265 -9.75 -12.01 25.46
N HIS A 266 -10.15 -12.69 24.38
CA HIS A 266 -10.43 -14.11 24.41
C HIS A 266 -9.12 -14.87 24.68
N PRO A 267 -9.06 -15.75 25.70
CA PRO A 267 -7.80 -16.35 26.15
C PRO A 267 -7.10 -17.20 25.08
N ILE A 268 -7.87 -17.89 24.23
CA ILE A 268 -7.35 -18.79 23.20
C ILE A 268 -7.17 -18.11 21.82
N HIS A 269 -8.20 -17.42 21.31
CA HIS A 269 -8.23 -16.99 19.91
C HIS A 269 -7.55 -15.64 19.62
N GLY A 270 -7.14 -14.86 20.64
CA GLY A 270 -6.53 -13.54 20.43
C GLY A 270 -7.49 -12.47 19.86
N THR A 271 -8.78 -12.78 19.76
CA THR A 271 -9.87 -11.81 19.51
C THR A 271 -10.21 -11.10 20.81
N PHE A 272 -10.95 -10.00 20.76
CA PHE A 272 -11.34 -9.27 21.98
C PHE A 272 -12.77 -8.74 21.94
N ALA A 273 -13.34 -8.52 23.11
CA ALA A 273 -14.65 -7.93 23.30
C ALA A 273 -14.51 -6.47 23.77
N SER A 274 -15.38 -5.60 23.28
CA SER A 274 -15.59 -4.25 23.80
C SER A 274 -17.01 -4.09 24.33
N GLY A 275 -17.15 -3.50 25.52
CA GLY A 275 -18.41 -3.17 26.16
C GLY A 275 -18.55 -1.66 26.31
N GLY A 276 -19.63 -1.09 25.78
CA GLY A 276 -19.86 0.35 25.75
C GLY A 276 -20.99 0.83 26.64
N GLY A 277 -20.95 2.13 26.90
CA GLY A 277 -22.02 2.92 27.52
C GLY A 277 -23.36 2.85 26.80
N ASP A 278 -23.30 2.52 25.51
CA ASP A 278 -24.44 2.32 24.63
C ASP A 278 -25.20 1.01 24.86
N GLY A 279 -24.79 0.22 25.86
CA GLY A 279 -25.35 -1.10 26.17
C GLY A 279 -24.97 -2.18 25.15
N VAL A 280 -24.00 -1.92 24.27
CA VAL A 280 -23.60 -2.85 23.21
C VAL A 280 -22.32 -3.59 23.61
N VAL A 281 -22.27 -4.88 23.29
CA VAL A 281 -21.04 -5.68 23.30
C VAL A 281 -20.68 -6.07 21.87
N ALA A 282 -19.43 -5.83 21.49
CA ALA A 282 -18.92 -6.18 20.17
C ALA A 282 -17.63 -7.02 20.27
N LEU A 283 -17.53 -8.05 19.45
CA LEU A 283 -16.34 -8.89 19.30
C LEU A 283 -15.53 -8.45 18.08
N TRP A 284 -14.21 -8.44 18.23
CA TRP A 284 -13.27 -7.88 17.26
C TRP A 284 -12.10 -8.82 17.02
N ASP A 285 -11.62 -8.83 15.79
CA ASP A 285 -10.34 -9.42 15.43
C ASP A 285 -9.28 -8.32 15.38
N ALA A 286 -8.31 -8.37 16.30
CA ALA A 286 -7.24 -7.39 16.40
C ALA A 286 -6.27 -7.43 15.20
N VAL A 287 -6.14 -8.59 14.53
CA VAL A 287 -5.22 -8.79 13.41
C VAL A 287 -5.91 -8.46 12.09
N ALA A 288 -7.12 -8.99 11.88
CA ALA A 288 -7.93 -8.75 10.68
C ALA A 288 -8.63 -7.38 10.67
N LYS A 289 -8.55 -6.62 11.77
CA LYS A 289 -9.09 -5.25 11.93
C LYS A 289 -10.59 -5.14 11.62
N ARG A 290 -11.37 -6.16 11.98
CA ARG A 290 -12.81 -6.21 11.70
C ARG A 290 -13.64 -6.61 12.92
N ARG A 291 -14.89 -6.13 12.95
CA ARG A 291 -15.90 -6.61 13.90
C ARG A 291 -16.33 -8.01 13.48
N ILE A 292 -16.17 -8.98 14.37
CA ILE A 292 -16.62 -10.36 14.18
C ILE A 292 -18.11 -10.43 14.41
N ARG A 293 -18.57 -9.85 15.52
CA ARG A 293 -19.96 -9.92 15.94
C ARG A 293 -20.33 -8.71 16.79
N GLN A 294 -21.60 -8.36 16.75
CA GLN A 294 -22.21 -7.43 17.69
C GLN A 294 -23.39 -8.15 18.34
N TYR A 295 -23.48 -8.08 19.66
CA TYR A 295 -24.59 -8.67 20.40
C TYR A 295 -25.77 -7.70 20.51
N GLN A 296 -26.91 -8.26 20.88
CA GLN A 296 -28.11 -7.48 21.16
C GLN A 296 -27.81 -6.45 22.26
N LYS A 297 -28.35 -5.24 22.08
CA LYS A 297 -28.22 -4.16 23.06
C LYS A 297 -28.86 -4.59 24.39
N TYR A 298 -28.11 -4.44 25.46
CA TYR A 298 -28.58 -4.60 26.84
C TYR A 298 -29.35 -3.36 27.29
N ALA A 299 -30.16 -3.51 28.34
CA ALA A 299 -31.02 -2.44 28.83
C ALA A 299 -30.23 -1.22 29.35
N THR A 300 -29.01 -1.44 29.84
CA THR A 300 -28.14 -0.44 30.47
C THR A 300 -26.70 -0.56 29.99
N SER A 301 -25.85 0.37 30.44
CA SER A 301 -24.42 0.44 30.11
C SER A 301 -23.70 -0.86 30.48
N VAL A 302 -22.81 -1.32 29.60
CA VAL A 302 -21.95 -2.47 29.88
C VAL A 302 -20.78 -1.97 30.73
N ALA A 303 -20.77 -2.33 32.01
CA ALA A 303 -19.77 -1.88 32.98
C ALA A 303 -18.50 -2.73 32.94
N ALA A 304 -18.63 -4.06 32.84
CA ALA A 304 -17.49 -4.99 32.91
C ALA A 304 -17.69 -6.24 32.05
N LEU A 305 -16.58 -6.78 31.53
CA LEU A 305 -16.53 -7.98 30.70
C LEU A 305 -15.41 -8.93 31.16
N SER A 306 -15.65 -10.25 31.12
CA SER A 306 -14.61 -11.27 31.27
C SER A 306 -14.94 -12.53 30.49
N PHE A 307 -13.97 -13.06 29.75
CA PHE A 307 -14.07 -14.42 29.21
C PHE A 307 -13.75 -15.46 30.29
N SER A 308 -14.38 -16.63 30.19
CA SER A 308 -13.95 -17.83 30.91
C SER A 308 -12.61 -18.34 30.36
N THR A 309 -11.90 -19.15 31.13
CA THR A 309 -10.55 -19.63 30.79
C THR A 309 -10.50 -20.48 29.53
N ASP A 310 -11.53 -21.28 29.30
CA ASP A 310 -11.74 -22.05 28.07
C ASP A 310 -12.26 -21.20 26.90
N GLY A 311 -12.59 -19.92 27.13
CA GLY A 311 -13.16 -19.03 26.14
C GLY A 311 -14.62 -19.32 25.77
N LYS A 312 -15.26 -20.30 26.42
CA LYS A 312 -16.62 -20.73 26.10
C LYS A 312 -17.69 -19.76 26.57
N TYR A 313 -17.43 -18.98 27.62
CA TYR A 313 -18.38 -18.04 28.20
C TYR A 313 -17.83 -16.62 28.21
N LEU A 314 -18.74 -15.64 28.04
CA LEU A 314 -18.49 -14.22 28.29
C LEU A 314 -19.44 -13.75 29.39
N ALA A 315 -18.88 -13.33 30.52
CA ALA A 315 -19.61 -12.64 31.58
C ALA A 315 -19.74 -11.16 31.22
N ILE A 316 -20.95 -10.64 31.33
CA ILE A 316 -21.33 -9.27 30.95
C ILE A 316 -22.05 -8.63 32.13
N GLY A 317 -21.35 -7.76 32.86
CA GLY A 317 -21.93 -6.94 33.92
C GLY A 317 -22.53 -5.67 33.34
N VAL A 318 -23.83 -5.47 33.54
CA VAL A 318 -24.54 -4.26 33.11
C VAL A 318 -25.04 -3.49 34.32
N SER A 319 -24.92 -2.17 34.27
CA SER A 319 -25.35 -1.27 35.35
C SER A 319 -25.76 0.07 34.75
N PRO A 320 -26.73 0.78 35.36
CA PRO A 320 -27.01 2.17 34.99
C PRO A 320 -25.72 2.99 35.06
N GLY A 321 -25.44 3.72 33.98
CA GLY A 321 -24.27 4.59 33.91
C GLY A 321 -24.57 5.97 34.50
N PHE A 322 -23.53 6.70 34.87
CA PHE A 322 -23.59 8.14 35.17
C PHE A 322 -23.54 9.02 33.89
N GLU A 323 -23.71 8.40 32.72
CA GLU A 323 -23.28 8.96 31.43
C GLU A 323 -24.32 9.92 30.83
N ASP A 324 -25.59 9.76 31.19
CA ASP A 324 -26.74 10.55 30.78
C ASP A 324 -27.18 11.57 31.86
N GLY A 325 -26.39 11.76 32.92
CA GLY A 325 -26.59 12.80 33.94
C GLY A 325 -27.84 12.63 34.80
N LYS A 326 -28.52 11.47 34.72
CA LYS A 326 -29.69 11.14 35.53
C LYS A 326 -29.24 10.34 36.74
N GLU A 327 -29.45 10.89 37.94
CA GLU A 327 -29.05 10.34 39.24
C GLU A 327 -29.87 9.11 39.70
N PHE A 328 -30.63 8.49 38.81
CA PHE A 328 -31.61 7.48 39.19
C PHE A 328 -31.08 6.08 38.89
N ASN A 329 -30.92 5.27 39.94
CA ASN A 329 -30.73 3.82 39.84
C ASN A 329 -32.08 3.14 40.16
N PRO A 330 -32.95 2.86 39.15
CA PRO A 330 -34.13 2.06 39.39
C PRO A 330 -33.73 0.63 39.76
N ASP A 331 -34.40 0.08 40.78
CA ASP A 331 -34.27 -1.33 41.15
C ASP A 331 -34.44 -2.26 39.93
N GLY A 332 -33.57 -3.27 39.83
CA GLY A 332 -33.64 -4.31 38.80
C GLY A 332 -32.86 -4.05 37.50
N LEU A 333 -32.09 -2.96 37.41
CA LEU A 333 -31.26 -2.64 36.23
C LEU A 333 -29.79 -3.09 36.32
N VAL A 334 -29.32 -3.49 37.49
CA VAL A 334 -27.99 -4.10 37.69
C VAL A 334 -28.10 -5.60 37.48
N LYS A 335 -27.39 -6.13 36.48
CA LYS A 335 -27.46 -7.55 36.10
C LYS A 335 -26.10 -8.07 35.64
N VAL A 336 -25.88 -9.37 35.78
CA VAL A 336 -24.76 -10.06 35.13
C VAL A 336 -25.32 -11.17 34.26
N PHE A 337 -24.95 -11.14 32.99
CA PHE A 337 -25.30 -12.17 32.02
C PHE A 337 -24.10 -13.06 31.75
N ILE A 338 -24.31 -14.37 31.72
CA ILE A 338 -23.35 -15.33 31.21
C ILE A 338 -23.81 -15.73 29.82
N ARG A 339 -22.98 -15.44 28.82
CA ARG A 339 -23.26 -15.75 27.43
C ARG A 339 -22.35 -16.86 26.95
N GLU A 340 -22.94 -17.91 26.42
CA GLU A 340 -22.20 -18.99 25.78
C GLU A 340 -21.76 -18.60 24.36
N LEU A 341 -20.52 -18.91 24.03
CA LEU A 341 -19.82 -18.55 22.80
C LEU A 341 -19.57 -19.79 21.94
N VAL A 342 -20.62 -20.59 21.71
CA VAL A 342 -20.46 -21.84 20.97
C VAL A 342 -20.61 -21.62 19.46
N SER A 343 -19.61 -22.12 18.72
CA SER A 343 -19.59 -22.33 17.28
C SER A 343 -20.11 -23.74 16.94
N THR A 344 -21.38 -24.03 17.18
CA THR A 344 -22.06 -25.23 16.63
C THR A 344 -23.56 -24.99 16.56
N THR A 345 -23.98 -24.12 15.64
CA THR A 345 -25.39 -23.66 15.54
C THR A 345 -26.36 -24.83 15.29
N ALA A 346 -25.96 -25.85 14.51
CA ALA A 346 -26.81 -26.99 14.16
C ALA A 346 -26.90 -28.10 15.22
N VAL A 347 -25.87 -28.27 16.07
CA VAL A 347 -25.88 -29.25 17.17
C VAL A 347 -26.82 -28.77 18.29
N ALA A 348 -26.80 -27.47 18.57
CA ALA A 348 -27.65 -26.86 19.58
C ALA A 348 -29.11 -26.70 19.11
N ASP A 349 -29.33 -26.52 17.81
CA ASP A 349 -30.66 -26.45 17.21
C ASP A 349 -30.66 -27.14 15.82
N PRO A 350 -31.13 -28.39 15.74
CA PRO A 350 -31.22 -29.13 14.48
C PRO A 350 -32.00 -28.40 13.39
N SER A 351 -32.90 -27.49 13.72
CA SER A 351 -33.69 -26.72 12.74
C SER A 351 -32.86 -25.66 11.98
N THR A 352 -31.65 -25.38 12.44
CA THR A 352 -30.73 -24.43 11.79
C THR A 352 -29.88 -25.08 10.70
N ASP A 353 -29.86 -26.40 10.61
CA ASP A 353 -29.25 -27.11 9.49
C ASP A 353 -30.09 -26.96 8.23
N LYS A 354 -29.64 -26.06 7.35
CA LYS A 354 -30.26 -25.84 6.03
C LYS A 354 -29.57 -26.62 4.92
N SER A 355 -28.41 -27.20 5.18
CA SER A 355 -27.58 -27.85 4.17
C SER A 355 -28.05 -29.28 3.94
N CYS A 356 -28.43 -30.01 4.99
CA CYS A 356 -28.85 -31.42 4.88
C CYS A 356 -30.05 -31.61 3.94
N ASP A 357 -31.13 -30.84 4.10
CA ASP A 357 -32.32 -30.97 3.24
C ASP A 357 -32.02 -30.57 1.78
N ILE A 358 -31.19 -29.55 1.58
CA ILE A 358 -30.75 -29.14 0.25
C ILE A 358 -29.93 -30.24 -0.44
N LEU A 359 -29.05 -30.92 0.30
CA LEU A 359 -28.25 -32.03 -0.25
C LEU A 359 -29.13 -33.25 -0.56
N LYS A 360 -30.13 -33.56 0.28
CA LYS A 360 -31.15 -34.59 -0.04
C LYS A 360 -31.87 -34.28 -1.35
N ASP A 361 -32.25 -33.01 -1.57
CA ASP A 361 -32.89 -32.59 -2.81
C ASP A 361 -31.96 -32.72 -4.02
N VAL A 362 -30.66 -32.47 -3.87
CA VAL A 362 -29.67 -32.67 -4.94
C VAL A 362 -29.60 -34.15 -5.36
N PHE A 363 -29.55 -35.07 -4.40
CA PHE A 363 -29.57 -36.50 -4.69
C PHE A 363 -30.89 -36.95 -5.35
N LYS A 364 -32.03 -36.38 -4.93
CA LYS A 364 -33.35 -36.66 -5.54
C LYS A 364 -33.50 -36.11 -6.96
N GLN A 365 -32.94 -34.92 -7.24
CA GLN A 365 -33.05 -34.29 -8.56
C GLN A 365 -32.26 -35.04 -9.65
N ASP A 366 -31.19 -35.74 -9.27
CA ASP A 366 -30.41 -36.59 -10.18
C ASP A 366 -31.01 -38.00 -10.35
N ALA A 367 -32.08 -38.34 -9.61
CA ALA A 367 -32.75 -39.65 -9.67
C ALA A 367 -33.46 -39.94 -11.01
N GLY A 368 -33.46 -38.99 -11.96
CA GLY A 368 -33.87 -39.19 -13.35
C GLY A 368 -32.76 -39.75 -14.26
N GLY A 369 -31.54 -39.93 -13.75
CA GLY A 369 -30.42 -40.56 -14.44
C GLY A 369 -30.44 -42.10 -14.35
N GLN A 370 -29.48 -42.76 -15.00
CA GLN A 370 -29.35 -44.22 -15.06
C GLN A 370 -29.06 -44.88 -13.68
N TRP A 371 -28.75 -44.08 -12.66
CA TRP A 371 -28.39 -44.51 -11.29
C TRP A 371 -29.22 -43.73 -10.26
N GLY A 372 -29.93 -44.42 -9.38
CA GLY A 372 -30.72 -43.79 -8.30
C GLY A 372 -29.91 -43.67 -7.01
N TRP A 373 -30.03 -42.54 -6.32
CA TRP A 373 -29.43 -42.30 -5.00
C TRP A 373 -30.48 -42.44 -3.90
N ASP A 374 -30.16 -43.20 -2.85
CA ASP A 374 -30.98 -43.31 -1.64
C ASP A 374 -30.22 -42.77 -0.42
N VAL A 375 -30.85 -41.88 0.34
CA VAL A 375 -30.26 -41.28 1.55
C VAL A 375 -30.70 -42.11 2.75
N VAL A 376 -29.85 -43.07 3.13
CA VAL A 376 -30.19 -44.10 4.13
C VAL A 376 -30.13 -43.60 5.59
N GLU A 377 -29.24 -42.65 5.90
CA GLU A 377 -29.06 -42.14 7.26
C GLU A 377 -28.54 -40.70 7.26
N THR A 378 -28.89 -39.91 8.28
CA THR A 378 -28.36 -38.55 8.51
C THR A 378 -28.12 -38.32 9.99
N LYS A 379 -26.97 -37.72 10.33
CA LYS A 379 -26.58 -37.43 11.71
C LYS A 379 -25.89 -36.07 11.80
N ILE A 380 -26.23 -35.30 12.84
CA ILE A 380 -25.56 -34.04 13.19
C ILE A 380 -24.50 -34.37 14.24
N VAL A 381 -23.29 -33.84 14.07
CA VAL A 381 -22.14 -34.05 14.97
C VAL A 381 -21.51 -32.70 15.32
N GLY A 382 -20.80 -32.63 16.45
CA GLY A 382 -20.03 -31.46 16.86
C GLY A 382 -18.85 -31.18 15.94
N ASP A 383 -18.38 -29.92 15.92
CA ASP A 383 -17.10 -29.53 15.34
C ASP A 383 -15.95 -29.96 16.27
N VAL A 384 -15.90 -31.26 16.58
CA VAL A 384 -14.94 -31.95 17.44
C VAL A 384 -14.42 -33.17 16.68
N ILE A 385 -13.09 -33.38 16.70
CA ILE A 385 -12.43 -34.39 15.87
C ILE A 385 -13.01 -35.79 16.15
N GLU A 386 -13.14 -36.14 17.43
CA GLU A 386 -13.59 -37.47 17.86
C GLU A 386 -15.03 -37.76 17.42
N ASP A 387 -15.92 -36.76 17.47
CA ASP A 387 -17.33 -36.91 17.08
C ASP A 387 -17.48 -37.12 15.56
N ILE A 388 -16.76 -36.33 14.76
CA ILE A 388 -16.73 -36.45 13.31
C ILE A 388 -16.13 -37.81 12.91
N GLN A 389 -15.02 -38.19 13.53
CA GLN A 389 -14.36 -39.46 13.23
C GLN A 389 -15.24 -40.65 13.60
N GLY A 390 -15.80 -40.68 14.81
CA GLY A 390 -16.65 -41.78 15.28
C GLY A 390 -17.86 -42.02 14.38
N ALA A 391 -18.50 -40.97 13.86
CA ALA A 391 -19.63 -41.12 12.92
C ALA A 391 -19.20 -41.71 11.57
N ILE A 392 -18.09 -41.21 10.99
CA ILE A 392 -17.59 -41.70 9.70
C ILE A 392 -17.09 -43.14 9.81
N GLU A 393 -16.37 -43.47 10.87
CA GLU A 393 -15.87 -44.82 11.11
C GLU A 393 -17.01 -45.82 11.31
N PHE A 394 -18.07 -45.42 12.02
CA PHE A 394 -19.26 -46.24 12.19
C PHE A 394 -19.93 -46.55 10.84
N TRP A 395 -20.21 -45.55 10.00
CA TRP A 395 -20.88 -45.77 8.71
C TRP A 395 -20.02 -46.50 7.66
N ALA A 396 -18.71 -46.24 7.65
CA ALA A 396 -17.78 -46.92 6.73
C ALA A 396 -17.36 -48.32 7.20
N GLY A 397 -17.60 -48.65 8.48
CA GLY A 397 -17.14 -49.87 9.13
C GLY A 397 -18.18 -51.00 9.24
N GLN A 398 -19.42 -50.80 8.80
CA GLN A 398 -20.46 -51.83 8.84
C GLN A 398 -20.21 -52.95 7.80
N ASP A 399 -20.79 -54.13 8.01
CA ASP A 399 -20.71 -55.26 7.07
C ASP A 399 -21.29 -54.92 5.68
N ASN A 400 -22.28 -54.04 5.64
CA ASN A 400 -22.80 -53.41 4.43
C ASN A 400 -22.66 -51.88 4.53
N PRO A 401 -21.47 -51.32 4.25
CA PRO A 401 -21.20 -49.91 4.47
C PRO A 401 -21.90 -49.05 3.42
N VAL A 402 -22.24 -47.81 3.80
CA VAL A 402 -22.81 -46.83 2.87
C VAL A 402 -21.82 -46.51 1.74
N ASN A 403 -22.30 -46.34 0.51
CA ASN A 403 -21.40 -46.15 -0.63
C ASN A 403 -20.73 -44.76 -0.65
N VAL A 404 -21.43 -43.73 -0.17
CA VAL A 404 -20.94 -42.34 -0.10
C VAL A 404 -21.30 -41.73 1.24
N ILE A 405 -20.32 -41.08 1.87
CA ILE A 405 -20.47 -40.28 3.09
C ILE A 405 -20.14 -38.82 2.73
N ILE A 406 -21.08 -37.92 3.01
CA ILE A 406 -20.93 -36.49 2.78
C ILE A 406 -20.92 -35.78 4.13
N THR A 407 -19.89 -34.97 4.38
CA THR A 407 -19.89 -34.03 5.51
C THR A 407 -20.08 -32.60 4.99
N THR A 408 -20.71 -31.74 5.79
CA THR A 408 -20.93 -30.33 5.45
C THR A 408 -20.60 -29.46 6.66
N GLY A 409 -19.82 -28.40 6.47
CA GLY A 409 -19.35 -27.55 7.58
C GLY A 409 -17.87 -27.72 7.86
N GLY A 410 -17.30 -26.76 8.59
CA GLY A 410 -15.95 -26.88 9.15
C GLY A 410 -14.80 -27.01 8.16
N THR A 411 -14.95 -26.65 6.89
CA THR A 411 -13.88 -26.76 5.87
C THR A 411 -13.11 -25.47 5.61
N GLY A 412 -13.47 -24.34 6.22
CA GLY A 412 -12.76 -23.07 6.02
C GLY A 412 -11.43 -22.99 6.78
N PHE A 413 -10.89 -21.77 6.92
CA PHE A 413 -9.64 -21.49 7.64
C PHE A 413 -9.87 -21.02 9.08
N ALA A 414 -11.11 -20.99 9.58
CA ALA A 414 -11.35 -20.62 10.97
C ALA A 414 -10.75 -21.68 11.92
N VAL A 415 -10.37 -21.30 13.13
CA VAL A 415 -9.83 -22.23 14.13
C VAL A 415 -10.83 -23.36 14.46
N ALA A 416 -12.13 -23.07 14.36
CA ALA A 416 -13.20 -24.06 14.54
C ALA A 416 -13.44 -24.94 13.29
N ASP A 417 -12.91 -24.58 12.12
CA ASP A 417 -13.08 -25.34 10.89
C ASP A 417 -12.10 -26.52 10.86
N ILE A 418 -12.43 -27.61 11.55
CA ILE A 418 -11.54 -28.77 11.75
C ILE A 418 -11.95 -30.02 10.96
N THR A 419 -13.00 -29.95 10.14
CA THR A 419 -13.51 -31.11 9.39
C THR A 419 -12.45 -31.74 8.47
N PRO A 420 -11.59 -30.97 7.76
CA PRO A 420 -10.48 -31.53 6.99
C PRO A 420 -9.47 -32.30 7.86
N GLU A 421 -9.12 -31.75 9.02
CA GLU A 421 -8.21 -32.36 10.00
C GLU A 421 -8.79 -33.64 10.59
N ALA A 422 -10.10 -33.68 10.84
CA ALA A 422 -10.79 -34.86 11.34
C ALA A 422 -10.88 -35.97 10.30
N VAL A 423 -11.19 -35.61 9.04
CA VAL A 423 -11.46 -36.58 7.96
C VAL A 423 -10.20 -37.10 7.28
N SER A 424 -9.17 -36.27 7.06
CA SER A 424 -7.96 -36.66 6.32
C SER A 424 -7.25 -37.91 6.87
N PRO A 425 -7.10 -38.08 8.20
CA PRO A 425 -6.48 -39.27 8.78
C PRO A 425 -7.28 -40.57 8.56
N LEU A 426 -8.58 -40.48 8.30
CA LEU A 426 -9.44 -41.64 8.12
C LEU A 426 -9.38 -42.25 6.71
N LEU A 427 -8.84 -41.51 5.74
CA LEU A 427 -8.83 -41.90 4.34
C LEU A 427 -7.67 -42.87 4.06
N GLN A 428 -7.99 -44.08 3.61
CA GLN A 428 -7.00 -45.08 3.18
C GLN A 428 -6.41 -44.73 1.81
N ARG A 429 -7.21 -44.08 0.95
CA ARG A 429 -6.79 -43.56 -0.36
C ARG A 429 -7.40 -42.19 -0.60
N GLN A 430 -6.59 -41.19 -0.90
CA GLN A 430 -7.08 -39.85 -1.19
C GLN A 430 -7.54 -39.73 -2.65
N ALA A 431 -8.56 -38.89 -2.89
CA ALA A 431 -9.12 -38.60 -4.21
C ALA A 431 -9.01 -37.09 -4.53
N PRO A 432 -7.79 -36.53 -4.68
CA PRO A 432 -7.59 -35.09 -4.89
C PRO A 432 -8.22 -34.57 -6.19
N GLY A 433 -8.48 -35.43 -7.18
CA GLY A 433 -9.20 -35.04 -8.40
C GLY A 433 -10.64 -34.59 -8.14
N LEU A 434 -11.34 -35.22 -7.19
CA LEU A 434 -12.69 -34.78 -6.78
C LEU A 434 -12.64 -33.42 -6.09
N VAL A 435 -11.64 -33.21 -5.23
CA VAL A 435 -11.37 -31.92 -4.56
C VAL A 435 -11.12 -30.82 -5.59
N TYR A 436 -10.30 -31.09 -6.60
CA TYR A 436 -10.05 -30.15 -7.70
C TYR A 436 -11.31 -29.82 -8.48
N GLY A 437 -12.11 -30.83 -8.85
CA GLY A 437 -13.37 -30.62 -9.59
C GLY A 437 -14.37 -29.74 -8.82
N MET A 438 -14.52 -30.00 -7.52
CA MET A 438 -15.34 -29.20 -6.61
C MET A 438 -14.85 -27.75 -6.50
N LEU A 439 -13.57 -27.55 -6.17
CA LEU A 439 -12.98 -26.21 -6.02
C LEU A 439 -12.97 -25.43 -7.33
N SER A 440 -12.65 -26.07 -8.46
CA SER A 440 -12.67 -25.43 -9.77
C SER A 440 -14.07 -24.96 -10.15
N SER A 441 -15.09 -25.78 -9.90
CA SER A 441 -16.48 -25.45 -10.21
C SER A 441 -17.00 -24.33 -9.32
N SER A 442 -16.70 -24.36 -8.03
CA SER A 442 -17.11 -23.29 -7.10
C SER A 442 -16.31 -21.99 -7.25
N ALA A 443 -15.02 -22.06 -7.60
CA ALA A 443 -14.21 -20.87 -7.86
C ALA A 443 -14.73 -20.05 -9.06
N ALA A 444 -15.33 -20.72 -10.05
CA ALA A 444 -16.00 -20.05 -11.17
C ALA A 444 -17.25 -19.25 -10.74
N ILE A 445 -17.85 -19.60 -9.60
CA ILE A 445 -19.05 -18.94 -9.06
C ILE A 445 -18.67 -17.86 -8.04
N THR A 446 -17.77 -18.18 -7.11
CA THR A 446 -17.31 -17.25 -6.08
C THR A 446 -15.81 -17.46 -5.80
N PRO A 447 -14.98 -16.42 -5.92
CA PRO A 447 -13.55 -16.51 -5.58
C PRO A 447 -13.30 -16.95 -4.13
N PHE A 448 -14.26 -16.70 -3.22
CA PHE A 448 -14.17 -17.14 -1.83
C PHE A 448 -14.24 -18.67 -1.65
N ALA A 449 -14.66 -19.44 -2.66
CA ALA A 449 -14.65 -20.90 -2.61
C ALA A 449 -13.24 -21.48 -2.46
N LEU A 450 -12.21 -20.77 -2.95
CA LEU A 450 -10.80 -21.14 -2.77
C LEU A 450 -10.34 -21.11 -1.30
N MET A 451 -11.14 -20.49 -0.42
CA MET A 451 -10.90 -20.49 1.02
C MET A 451 -11.47 -21.74 1.71
N SER A 452 -12.12 -22.66 0.98
CA SER A 452 -12.51 -23.96 1.49
C SER A 452 -11.36 -24.95 1.33
N ARG A 453 -11.19 -25.85 2.29
CA ARG A 453 -10.16 -26.90 2.34
C ARG A 453 -10.81 -28.28 2.26
N PRO A 454 -11.65 -28.58 1.25
CA PRO A 454 -12.35 -29.85 1.20
C PRO A 454 -11.39 -31.01 0.99
N VAL A 455 -11.76 -32.17 1.51
CA VAL A 455 -11.00 -33.41 1.45
C VAL A 455 -11.93 -34.48 0.89
N ALA A 456 -11.41 -35.31 -0.02
CA ALA A 456 -12.14 -36.44 -0.55
C ALA A 456 -11.24 -37.68 -0.63
N GLY A 457 -11.82 -38.86 -0.46
CA GLY A 457 -11.09 -40.11 -0.55
C GLY A 457 -11.95 -41.33 -0.23
N ILE A 458 -11.30 -42.46 -0.04
CA ILE A 458 -11.92 -43.76 0.20
C ILE A 458 -11.49 -44.27 1.57
N ARG A 459 -12.46 -44.79 2.32
CA ARG A 459 -12.23 -45.62 3.51
C ARG A 459 -13.06 -46.89 3.35
N ASN A 460 -12.41 -48.05 3.46
CA ASN A 460 -13.00 -49.36 3.19
C ASN A 460 -13.63 -49.40 1.78
N LYS A 461 -14.96 -49.49 1.68
CA LYS A 461 -15.71 -49.50 0.43
C LYS A 461 -16.53 -48.21 0.20
N SER A 462 -16.31 -47.20 1.04
CA SER A 462 -17.08 -45.94 1.06
C SER A 462 -16.25 -44.77 0.55
N ILE A 463 -16.86 -43.92 -0.28
CA ILE A 463 -16.29 -42.63 -0.67
C ILE A 463 -16.70 -41.59 0.37
N ILE A 464 -15.74 -40.80 0.84
CA ILE A 464 -15.97 -39.71 1.79
C ILE A 464 -15.64 -38.39 1.09
N ILE A 465 -16.53 -37.40 1.18
CA ILE A 465 -16.36 -36.06 0.60
C ILE A 465 -16.77 -35.01 1.63
N THR A 466 -15.91 -34.02 1.88
CA THR A 466 -16.24 -32.88 2.74
C THR A 466 -16.66 -31.66 1.91
N LEU A 467 -17.76 -31.02 2.31
CA LEU A 467 -18.39 -29.89 1.64
C LEU A 467 -18.38 -28.64 2.53
N PRO A 468 -18.38 -27.43 1.95
CA PRO A 468 -18.42 -26.19 2.73
C PRO A 468 -19.74 -26.01 3.48
N GLY A 469 -19.70 -25.34 4.64
CA GLY A 469 -20.86 -25.19 5.52
C GLY A 469 -22.01 -24.33 4.99
N SER A 470 -21.76 -23.47 4.00
CA SER A 470 -22.83 -22.68 3.38
C SER A 470 -23.74 -23.59 2.53
N PRO A 471 -25.08 -23.55 2.69
CA PRO A 471 -25.96 -24.47 1.95
C PRO A 471 -25.86 -24.35 0.43
N LYS A 472 -25.66 -23.12 -0.07
CA LYS A 472 -25.41 -22.86 -1.50
C LYS A 472 -24.10 -23.49 -1.96
N GLY A 473 -23.01 -23.28 -1.23
CA GLY A 473 -21.72 -23.89 -1.56
C GLY A 473 -21.75 -25.41 -1.50
N ALA A 474 -22.39 -26.00 -0.48
CA ALA A 474 -22.51 -27.46 -0.37
C ALA A 474 -23.24 -28.06 -1.59
N LYS A 475 -24.37 -27.45 -1.99
CA LYS A 475 -25.13 -27.83 -3.18
C LYS A 475 -24.27 -27.83 -4.44
N GLU A 476 -23.59 -26.71 -4.70
CA GLU A 476 -22.81 -26.51 -5.92
C GLU A 476 -21.62 -27.47 -6.00
N ASN A 477 -20.91 -27.68 -4.88
CA ASN A 477 -19.79 -28.61 -4.81
C ASN A 477 -20.26 -30.03 -5.07
N LEU A 478 -21.34 -30.48 -4.42
CA LEU A 478 -21.88 -31.82 -4.66
C LEU A 478 -22.31 -32.01 -6.12
N GLN A 479 -23.07 -31.07 -6.69
CA GLN A 479 -23.54 -31.14 -8.08
C GLN A 479 -22.41 -31.26 -9.10
N SER A 480 -21.25 -30.65 -8.84
CA SER A 480 -20.10 -30.69 -9.76
C SER A 480 -19.46 -32.07 -9.90
N VAL A 481 -19.58 -32.92 -8.88
CA VAL A 481 -18.96 -34.27 -8.86
C VAL A 481 -19.98 -35.40 -8.87
N LEU A 482 -21.26 -35.12 -8.61
CA LEU A 482 -22.32 -36.11 -8.40
C LEU A 482 -22.38 -37.16 -9.51
N LYS A 483 -22.34 -36.74 -10.78
CA LYS A 483 -22.40 -37.63 -11.96
C LYS A 483 -21.23 -38.62 -12.07
N LEU A 484 -20.10 -38.31 -11.43
CA LEU A 484 -18.90 -39.15 -11.42
C LEU A 484 -18.91 -40.17 -10.28
N LEU A 485 -19.70 -39.93 -9.23
CA LEU A 485 -19.71 -40.75 -8.02
C LEU A 485 -20.19 -42.20 -8.22
N PRO A 486 -21.15 -42.55 -9.10
CA PRO A 486 -21.57 -43.94 -9.28
C PRO A 486 -20.41 -44.83 -9.75
N HIS A 487 -19.62 -44.34 -10.70
CA HIS A 487 -18.45 -45.05 -11.19
C HIS A 487 -17.37 -45.17 -10.11
N ALA A 488 -17.14 -44.09 -9.36
CA ALA A 488 -16.20 -44.11 -8.24
C ALA A 488 -16.64 -45.12 -7.16
N CYS A 489 -17.95 -45.24 -6.87
CA CYS A 489 -18.48 -46.21 -5.90
C CYS A 489 -18.24 -47.67 -6.34
N LEU A 490 -18.47 -47.98 -7.62
CA LEU A 490 -18.18 -49.32 -8.17
C LEU A 490 -16.70 -49.69 -8.03
N GLN A 491 -15.80 -48.74 -8.30
CA GLN A 491 -14.37 -48.94 -8.11
C GLN A 491 -13.99 -49.10 -6.63
N ALA A 492 -14.57 -48.29 -5.74
CA ALA A 492 -14.36 -48.39 -4.29
C ALA A 492 -14.87 -49.73 -3.71
N ALA A 493 -15.94 -50.29 -4.29
CA ALA A 493 -16.48 -51.60 -3.92
C ALA A 493 -15.62 -52.79 -4.41
N GLY A 494 -14.57 -52.54 -5.22
CA GLY A 494 -13.62 -53.55 -5.68
C GLY A 494 -13.89 -54.13 -7.08
N ALA A 495 -14.67 -53.45 -7.91
CA ALA A 495 -14.87 -53.86 -9.31
C ALA A 495 -13.56 -53.76 -10.12
N ASP A 496 -13.32 -54.73 -11.02
CA ASP A 496 -12.12 -54.76 -11.86
C ASP A 496 -12.11 -53.58 -12.84
N SER A 497 -11.13 -52.69 -12.69
CA SER A 497 -10.99 -51.49 -13.52
C SER A 497 -10.90 -51.83 -15.01
N ARG A 498 -10.32 -52.98 -15.39
CA ARG A 498 -10.19 -53.36 -16.81
C ARG A 498 -11.52 -53.71 -17.47
N SER A 499 -12.44 -54.33 -16.74
CA SER A 499 -13.76 -54.67 -17.26
C SER A 499 -14.67 -53.45 -17.37
N LEU A 500 -14.56 -52.50 -16.43
CA LEU A 500 -15.28 -51.22 -16.45
C LEU A 500 -14.84 -50.30 -17.60
N HIS A 501 -13.55 -50.29 -17.96
CA HIS A 501 -13.01 -49.44 -19.03
C HIS A 501 -13.02 -50.09 -20.44
N ALA A 502 -13.53 -51.32 -20.59
CA ALA A 502 -13.48 -52.10 -21.84
C ALA A 502 -14.23 -51.46 -23.04
N GLY A 503 -15.11 -50.48 -22.81
CA GLY A 503 -15.80 -49.72 -23.88
C GLY A 503 -15.21 -48.34 -24.20
N GLY A 504 -14.06 -47.99 -23.62
CA GLY A 504 -13.38 -46.71 -23.85
C GLY A 504 -14.04 -45.50 -23.16
N ILE A 505 -13.35 -44.36 -23.22
CA ILE A 505 -13.73 -43.11 -22.52
C ILE A 505 -15.10 -42.59 -22.98
N LYS A 506 -15.43 -42.72 -24.28
CA LYS A 506 -16.71 -42.27 -24.84
C LYS A 506 -17.93 -43.02 -24.27
N LYS A 507 -17.79 -44.31 -23.96
CA LYS A 507 -18.85 -45.09 -23.31
C LYS A 507 -19.07 -44.59 -21.88
N LEU A 508 -17.99 -44.33 -21.15
CA LEU A 508 -18.04 -43.83 -19.77
C LEU A 508 -18.59 -42.40 -19.68
N GLU A 509 -18.21 -41.55 -20.62
CA GLU A 509 -18.78 -40.20 -20.80
C GLU A 509 -20.29 -40.26 -21.08
N SER A 510 -20.73 -41.19 -21.94
CA SER A 510 -22.15 -41.42 -22.22
C SER A 510 -22.90 -42.00 -21.01
N GLU A 511 -22.33 -42.96 -20.29
CA GLU A 511 -22.94 -43.58 -19.10
C GLU A 511 -23.00 -42.62 -17.90
N ALA A 512 -22.02 -41.71 -17.78
CA ALA A 512 -22.01 -40.65 -16.77
C ALA A 512 -22.78 -39.39 -17.18
N GLY A 513 -23.20 -39.29 -18.45
CA GLY A 513 -23.88 -38.10 -18.98
C GLY A 513 -23.00 -36.83 -18.96
N VAL A 514 -21.71 -36.96 -19.33
CA VAL A 514 -20.68 -35.91 -19.38
C VAL A 514 -20.08 -35.85 -20.80
N SER A 515 -19.80 -34.66 -21.36
CA SER A 515 -19.17 -34.52 -22.69
C SER A 515 -17.85 -33.72 -22.61
N SER A 516 -16.77 -34.22 -23.22
CA SER A 516 -15.52 -33.46 -23.41
C SER A 516 -15.58 -32.64 -24.72
N GLY A 517 -15.70 -31.32 -24.63
CA GLY A 517 -15.73 -30.45 -25.81
C GLY A 517 -15.42 -28.98 -25.52
N GLY A 518 -14.18 -28.58 -25.82
CA GLY A 518 -13.81 -27.18 -26.06
C GLY A 518 -14.29 -26.73 -27.43
N GLY A 519 -14.97 -25.58 -27.50
CA GLY A 519 -15.50 -25.01 -28.74
C GLY A 519 -14.57 -23.95 -29.34
N HIS A 520 -13.72 -24.35 -30.27
CA HIS A 520 -13.30 -23.52 -31.41
C HIS A 520 -13.41 -24.38 -32.67
N ALA A 521 -14.35 -24.04 -33.54
CA ALA A 521 -14.52 -24.69 -34.84
C ALA A 521 -13.85 -23.86 -35.93
N HIS A 522 -12.84 -24.42 -36.58
CA HIS A 522 -12.43 -24.06 -37.93
C HIS A 522 -12.41 -25.33 -38.81
N HIS A 523 -12.93 -25.14 -40.02
CA HIS A 523 -13.25 -26.10 -41.07
C HIS A 523 -12.16 -27.12 -41.46
N SER A 524 -12.57 -28.32 -41.88
CA SER A 524 -12.29 -28.81 -43.25
C SER A 524 -12.93 -30.19 -43.52
N HIS A 525 -13.29 -30.39 -44.79
CA HIS A 525 -14.02 -31.52 -45.35
C HIS A 525 -13.19 -32.81 -45.43
N SER A 526 -13.90 -33.92 -45.31
CA SER A 526 -13.43 -35.30 -45.47
C SER A 526 -13.27 -35.70 -46.94
N HIS A 527 -12.21 -36.46 -47.23
CA HIS A 527 -12.26 -37.47 -48.27
C HIS A 527 -11.76 -38.81 -47.69
N ASP A 528 -12.61 -39.81 -47.88
CA ASP A 528 -12.39 -41.24 -47.67
C ASP A 528 -11.13 -41.75 -48.37
N HIS A 529 -10.47 -42.74 -47.78
CA HIS A 529 -10.26 -44.07 -48.40
C HIS A 529 -9.59 -45.00 -47.38
N GLY A 530 -10.08 -46.24 -47.32
CA GLY A 530 -9.76 -47.23 -46.31
C GLY A 530 -8.54 -48.11 -46.60
N HIS A 531 -8.65 -49.35 -46.11
CA HIS A 531 -7.64 -50.41 -45.94
C HIS A 531 -6.85 -50.27 -44.63
N GLY A 532 -6.80 -51.23 -43.70
CA GLY A 532 -7.05 -52.66 -43.77
C GLY A 532 -5.79 -53.41 -43.35
N HIS A 533 -5.92 -54.25 -42.30
CA HIS A 533 -4.97 -55.28 -41.85
C HIS A 533 -3.73 -54.80 -41.06
N SER A 534 -3.07 -55.60 -40.21
CA SER A 534 -3.46 -56.64 -39.24
C SER A 534 -2.15 -57.13 -38.60
N HIS A 535 -2.23 -57.54 -37.33
CA HIS A 535 -1.39 -58.54 -36.65
C HIS A 535 0.10 -58.28 -36.30
N ALA A 536 0.34 -58.48 -34.99
CA ALA A 536 1.25 -59.46 -34.40
C ALA A 536 2.51 -58.95 -33.66
N HIS A 537 2.41 -59.11 -32.33
CA HIS A 537 3.32 -59.72 -31.36
C HIS A 537 4.85 -59.72 -31.60
N GLY A 538 5.58 -59.31 -30.56
CA GLY A 538 6.97 -59.70 -30.35
C GLY A 538 7.56 -59.10 -29.09
N HIS A 539 7.50 -59.84 -27.97
CA HIS A 539 8.31 -59.61 -26.78
C HIS A 539 9.78 -59.95 -27.08
N GLY A 540 10.74 -59.18 -26.57
CA GLY A 540 12.16 -59.55 -26.63
C GLY A 540 13.08 -58.47 -26.09
N HIS A 541 13.79 -58.81 -25.02
CA HIS A 541 14.57 -57.90 -24.17
C HIS A 541 15.91 -57.43 -24.78
N SER A 542 16.24 -56.18 -24.43
CA SER A 542 17.57 -55.58 -24.14
C SER A 542 18.80 -55.99 -24.95
N HIS A 543 19.47 -55.00 -25.56
CA HIS A 543 20.82 -54.54 -25.15
C HIS A 543 21.27 -53.30 -25.96
N GLY A 544 21.80 -52.31 -25.24
CA GLY A 544 23.03 -51.57 -25.62
C GLY A 544 22.97 -50.40 -26.61
N HIS A 545 23.49 -49.25 -26.14
CA HIS A 545 23.94 -48.04 -26.86
C HIS A 545 22.81 -47.10 -27.35
N GLY A 546 22.69 -45.84 -26.95
CA GLY A 546 23.66 -44.89 -26.40
C GLY A 546 23.90 -43.75 -27.39
N HIS A 547 22.91 -42.86 -27.58
CA HIS A 547 23.01 -41.45 -28.04
C HIS A 547 21.64 -40.83 -27.69
N GLY A 548 21.44 -39.82 -26.85
CA GLY A 548 22.28 -38.68 -26.56
C GLY A 548 21.72 -37.45 -27.28
N HIS A 549 20.61 -36.89 -26.81
CA HIS A 549 20.25 -35.47 -26.95
C HIS A 549 19.24 -35.09 -25.86
N GLY A 550 19.77 -34.87 -24.65
CA GLY A 550 19.05 -34.14 -23.63
C GLY A 550 19.15 -32.64 -23.91
N HIS A 551 18.02 -31.94 -23.83
CA HIS A 551 18.03 -30.59 -23.28
C HIS A 551 17.88 -30.73 -21.77
N ALA A 552 19.01 -31.00 -21.11
CA ALA A 552 19.11 -30.81 -19.67
C ALA A 552 18.85 -29.33 -19.37
N MET A 553 17.96 -29.06 -18.41
CA MET A 553 17.92 -27.74 -17.80
C MET A 553 19.31 -27.46 -17.21
N PRO A 554 19.92 -26.29 -17.50
CA PRO A 554 21.24 -25.99 -16.96
C PRO A 554 21.19 -25.95 -15.43
N VAL A 555 21.96 -26.84 -14.81
CA VAL A 555 22.21 -26.82 -13.36
C VAL A 555 23.24 -25.72 -13.09
N ARG A 556 22.89 -24.78 -12.22
CA ARG A 556 23.69 -23.59 -11.94
C ARG A 556 24.87 -23.94 -11.02
N HIS A 557 26.09 -23.61 -11.46
CA HIS A 557 27.33 -23.76 -10.67
C HIS A 557 27.83 -22.44 -10.05
N THR A 558 27.04 -21.36 -10.11
CA THR A 558 27.41 -20.03 -9.58
C THR A 558 26.62 -19.64 -8.34
N VAL A 559 27.29 -18.93 -7.42
CA VAL A 559 26.76 -18.50 -6.12
C VAL A 559 25.64 -17.47 -6.32
N ALA A 560 24.57 -17.52 -5.52
CA ALA A 560 23.39 -16.66 -5.66
C ALA A 560 23.67 -15.14 -5.57
N THR A 561 24.86 -14.76 -5.09
CA THR A 561 25.34 -13.37 -5.02
C THR A 561 25.71 -12.76 -6.37
N ASP A 562 26.04 -13.59 -7.37
CA ASP A 562 26.61 -13.10 -8.64
C ASP A 562 25.54 -12.72 -9.67
N ASN A 563 24.28 -13.10 -9.46
CA ASN A 563 23.18 -12.75 -10.36
C ASN A 563 21.83 -12.72 -9.61
N PRO A 564 21.50 -11.61 -8.92
CA PRO A 564 20.31 -11.50 -8.08
C PRO A 564 19.04 -11.49 -8.94
N GLN A 565 18.18 -12.49 -8.76
CA GLN A 565 16.88 -12.56 -9.43
C GLN A 565 15.73 -12.29 -8.46
N SER A 566 14.64 -11.73 -8.98
CA SER A 566 13.40 -11.53 -8.23
C SER A 566 12.73 -12.85 -7.83
N ASN A 567 11.91 -12.77 -6.76
CA ASN A 567 11.15 -13.89 -6.25
C ASN A 567 10.31 -14.53 -7.36
N ASP A 568 10.29 -15.86 -7.37
CA ASP A 568 9.39 -16.61 -8.24
C ASP A 568 7.97 -16.59 -7.67
N PRO A 569 6.99 -15.95 -8.35
CA PRO A 569 5.61 -15.95 -7.88
C PRO A 569 5.00 -17.36 -7.87
N SER A 570 5.50 -18.28 -8.72
CA SER A 570 5.06 -19.68 -8.78
C SER A 570 5.66 -20.56 -7.68
N ALA A 571 6.74 -20.11 -7.02
CA ALA A 571 7.30 -20.81 -5.87
C ALA A 571 6.51 -20.49 -4.60
N GLY A 572 6.27 -21.52 -3.78
CA GLY A 572 5.55 -21.39 -2.52
C GLY A 572 6.22 -20.38 -1.55
N PRO A 573 5.47 -19.77 -0.61
CA PRO A 573 5.94 -18.66 0.23
C PRO A 573 7.19 -18.96 1.08
N SER A 574 7.46 -20.24 1.37
CA SER A 574 8.63 -20.71 2.12
C SER A 574 9.94 -20.65 1.33
N ARG A 575 9.88 -20.64 0.00
CA ARG A 575 11.07 -20.62 -0.90
C ARG A 575 11.40 -19.23 -1.44
N ARG A 576 10.66 -18.20 -1.02
CA ARG A 576 10.85 -16.81 -1.44
C ARG A 576 11.86 -16.09 -0.54
N HIS A 577 12.62 -15.17 -1.10
CA HIS A 577 13.57 -14.36 -0.35
C HIS A 577 12.85 -13.49 0.69
N ARG A 578 13.32 -13.54 1.94
CA ARG A 578 12.85 -12.70 3.06
C ARG A 578 13.51 -11.31 3.08
N SER A 579 14.53 -11.12 2.26
CA SER A 579 15.21 -9.84 2.00
C SER A 579 15.23 -9.58 0.50
N SER A 580 15.32 -8.31 0.10
CA SER A 580 15.47 -7.96 -1.32
C SER A 580 16.68 -8.67 -1.93
N PRO A 581 16.54 -9.37 -3.06
CA PRO A 581 17.69 -9.93 -3.78
C PRO A 581 18.57 -8.81 -4.37
N TYR A 582 18.00 -7.64 -4.62
CA TYR A 582 18.72 -6.48 -5.12
C TYR A 582 19.37 -5.68 -3.96
N PRO A 583 20.70 -5.44 -4.00
CA PRO A 583 21.38 -4.59 -3.04
C PRO A 583 20.87 -3.14 -3.18
N THR A 584 21.02 -2.36 -2.11
CA THR A 584 20.66 -0.93 -2.14
C THR A 584 21.84 -0.15 -2.71
N LEU A 585 21.64 0.56 -3.82
CA LEU A 585 22.67 1.37 -4.46
C LEU A 585 22.63 2.84 -4.02
N GLU A 586 23.77 3.50 -4.01
CA GLU A 586 23.84 4.96 -3.90
C GLU A 586 23.24 5.64 -5.14
N VAL A 587 22.70 6.85 -4.97
CA VAL A 587 22.03 7.59 -6.06
C VAL A 587 22.98 7.88 -7.22
N SER A 588 24.23 8.25 -6.93
CA SER A 588 25.26 8.47 -7.96
C SER A 588 25.51 7.20 -8.79
N ARG A 589 25.59 6.04 -8.14
CA ARG A 589 25.79 4.77 -8.83
C ARG A 589 24.58 4.37 -9.68
N ALA A 590 23.37 4.65 -9.21
CA ALA A 590 22.15 4.46 -9.99
C ALA A 590 22.14 5.34 -11.25
N LEU A 591 22.55 6.60 -11.15
CA LEU A 591 22.69 7.53 -12.28
C LEU A 591 23.74 7.09 -13.29
N GLU A 592 24.88 6.55 -12.85
CA GLU A 592 25.89 5.97 -13.72
C GLU A 592 25.35 4.78 -14.53
N LEU A 593 24.62 3.87 -13.88
CA LEU A 593 23.99 2.73 -14.56
C LEU A 593 22.97 3.19 -15.59
N ILE A 594 22.15 4.20 -15.25
CA ILE A 594 21.21 4.81 -16.19
C ILE A 594 21.97 5.35 -17.40
N LYS A 595 23.00 6.17 -17.19
CA LYS A 595 23.82 6.73 -18.28
C LYS A 595 24.40 5.66 -19.19
N ASN A 596 24.91 4.57 -18.62
CA ASN A 596 25.58 3.51 -19.38
C ASN A 596 24.61 2.63 -20.18
N GLU A 597 23.40 2.44 -19.69
CA GLU A 597 22.41 1.53 -20.30
C GLU A 597 21.36 2.26 -21.15
N THR A 598 21.24 3.58 -21.01
CA THR A 598 20.45 4.41 -21.93
C THR A 598 21.03 4.35 -23.34
N PRO A 599 20.24 3.98 -24.37
CA PRO A 599 20.71 3.96 -25.76
C PRO A 599 21.25 5.31 -26.22
N ALA A 600 22.24 5.28 -27.10
CA ALA A 600 22.80 6.48 -27.71
C ALA A 600 21.72 7.25 -28.51
N PRO A 601 21.78 8.60 -28.53
CA PRO A 601 20.88 9.41 -29.32
C PRO A 601 20.83 9.02 -30.80
N GLN A 602 19.64 8.97 -31.36
CA GLN A 602 19.43 8.76 -32.80
C GLN A 602 19.34 10.11 -33.51
N ILE A 603 19.97 10.22 -34.68
CA ILE A 603 19.96 11.45 -35.48
C ILE A 603 18.80 11.39 -36.48
N ILE A 604 18.02 12.46 -36.55
CA ILE A 604 16.97 12.66 -37.54
C ILE A 604 17.12 14.02 -38.20
N SER A 605 16.61 14.13 -39.42
CA SER A 605 16.49 15.42 -40.12
C SER A 605 15.16 16.08 -39.74
N ALA A 606 15.18 17.37 -39.41
CA ALA A 606 14.01 18.11 -38.97
C ALA A 606 13.92 19.47 -39.66
N LYS A 607 12.70 19.86 -39.99
CA LYS A 607 12.41 21.17 -40.59
C LYS A 607 12.67 22.28 -39.56
N VAL A 608 13.23 23.39 -40.04
CA VAL A 608 13.42 24.60 -39.23
C VAL A 608 12.09 25.34 -39.13
N ASP A 609 11.33 25.06 -38.07
CA ASP A 609 10.13 25.78 -37.67
C ASP A 609 9.96 25.72 -36.14
N GLY A 610 8.83 26.23 -35.63
CA GLY A 610 8.55 26.27 -34.19
C GLY A 610 8.51 24.90 -33.50
N SER A 611 8.35 23.79 -34.23
CA SER A 611 8.37 22.44 -33.66
C SER A 611 9.76 21.98 -33.21
N LEU A 612 10.82 22.65 -33.69
CA LEU A 612 12.22 22.38 -33.34
C LEU A 612 12.57 22.81 -31.91
N VAL A 613 11.69 23.57 -31.24
CA VAL A 613 11.96 24.08 -29.89
C VAL A 613 12.22 22.93 -28.89
N GLY A 614 13.35 23.06 -28.23
CA GLY A 614 13.98 22.19 -27.26
C GLY A 614 14.71 20.98 -27.86
N PHE A 615 14.79 20.82 -29.18
CA PHE A 615 15.65 19.79 -29.80
C PHE A 615 17.11 20.21 -29.68
N VAL A 616 18.01 19.22 -29.70
CA VAL A 616 19.46 19.43 -29.65
C VAL A 616 20.05 19.11 -31.01
N LEU A 617 20.91 19.99 -31.52
CA LEU A 617 21.59 19.83 -32.80
C LEU A 617 22.55 18.64 -32.78
N ALA A 618 22.50 17.83 -33.82
CA ALA A 618 23.36 16.67 -34.03
C ALA A 618 24.56 16.97 -34.95
N GLU A 619 24.61 18.18 -35.52
CA GLU A 619 25.66 18.68 -36.41
C GLU A 619 25.97 20.16 -36.12
N ASP A 620 27.14 20.63 -36.57
CA ASP A 620 27.42 22.06 -36.66
C ASP A 620 26.63 22.64 -37.84
N VAL A 621 25.96 23.77 -37.62
CA VAL A 621 25.16 24.43 -38.64
C VAL A 621 25.91 25.64 -39.17
N THR A 622 26.08 25.70 -40.49
CA THR A 622 26.73 26.82 -41.18
C THR A 622 25.72 27.74 -41.85
N ALA A 623 26.06 29.03 -41.90
CA ALA A 623 25.30 30.05 -42.61
C ALA A 623 25.32 29.80 -44.12
N THR A 624 24.15 29.74 -44.75
CA THR A 624 24.01 29.64 -46.22
C THR A 624 24.19 30.96 -46.93
N GLU A 625 23.88 32.06 -46.24
CA GLU A 625 23.87 33.41 -46.79
C GLU A 625 24.56 34.34 -45.81
N ALA A 626 25.12 35.44 -46.32
CA ALA A 626 25.69 36.49 -45.49
C ALA A 626 24.57 37.35 -44.87
N VAL A 627 24.74 37.79 -43.63
CA VAL A 627 23.81 38.71 -42.96
C VAL A 627 24.58 39.98 -42.56
N PRO A 628 24.23 41.17 -43.07
CA PRO A 628 23.27 41.40 -44.17
C PRO A 628 23.82 40.87 -45.51
N ALA A 629 22.93 40.53 -46.44
CA ALA A 629 23.28 40.00 -47.78
C ALA A 629 23.77 41.10 -48.74
N TYR A 630 23.60 42.36 -48.36
CA TYR A 630 23.96 43.56 -49.12
C TYR A 630 24.46 44.64 -48.15
N ARG A 631 25.14 45.67 -48.68
CA ARG A 631 25.56 46.82 -47.87
C ARG A 631 24.33 47.60 -47.41
N ALA A 632 24.14 47.74 -46.10
CA ALA A 632 22.93 48.31 -45.52
C ALA A 632 23.22 49.55 -44.67
N SER A 633 22.28 50.49 -44.63
CA SER A 633 22.40 51.68 -43.78
C SER A 633 22.21 51.35 -42.29
N ILE A 634 23.07 51.89 -41.42
CA ILE A 634 22.92 51.82 -39.95
C ILE A 634 21.88 52.83 -39.44
N VAL A 635 21.74 53.96 -40.13
CA VAL A 635 20.93 55.11 -39.68
C VAL A 635 19.91 55.51 -40.75
N ASP A 636 18.85 56.20 -40.32
CA ASP A 636 18.02 56.96 -41.25
C ASP A 636 18.81 58.20 -41.67
N GLY A 637 18.84 58.47 -42.97
CA GLY A 637 19.73 59.50 -43.45
C GLY A 637 19.79 59.67 -44.95
N TYR A 638 20.97 60.03 -45.42
CA TYR A 638 21.29 60.23 -46.83
C TYR A 638 22.54 59.46 -47.19
N ALA A 639 22.43 58.57 -48.17
CA ALA A 639 23.57 57.88 -48.77
C ALA A 639 24.35 58.88 -49.63
N VAL A 640 25.66 58.94 -49.40
CA VAL A 640 26.58 59.89 -50.04
C VAL A 640 27.79 59.16 -50.63
N ILE A 641 28.47 59.84 -51.56
CA ILE A 641 29.83 59.48 -51.99
C ILE A 641 30.78 60.40 -51.23
N ALA A 642 31.45 59.86 -50.21
CA ALA A 642 32.42 60.59 -49.41
C ALA A 642 33.57 61.08 -50.31
N PRO A 643 33.98 62.35 -50.19
CA PRO A 643 35.07 62.89 -50.99
C PRO A 643 36.42 62.26 -50.62
N GLU A 644 37.26 62.01 -51.62
CA GLU A 644 38.63 61.54 -51.43
C GLU A 644 39.58 62.73 -51.21
N GLY A 645 40.45 62.68 -50.19
CA GLY A 645 41.54 63.66 -50.04
C GLY A 645 41.31 64.87 -49.11
N GLY A 646 40.32 64.82 -48.21
CA GLY A 646 40.13 65.84 -47.16
C GLY A 646 39.29 67.05 -47.56
N GLU A 647 38.53 66.96 -48.67
CA GLU A 647 37.50 67.95 -49.01
C GLU A 647 36.29 67.82 -48.05
N SER A 648 35.65 68.95 -47.72
CA SER A 648 34.48 68.95 -46.83
C SER A 648 33.29 68.23 -47.46
N SER A 649 32.62 67.39 -46.68
CA SER A 649 31.37 66.72 -47.08
C SER A 649 30.12 67.60 -46.92
N ALA A 650 30.28 68.79 -46.32
CA ALA A 650 29.18 69.72 -46.09
C ALA A 650 28.81 70.51 -47.35
N GLY A 651 27.52 70.69 -47.60
CA GLY A 651 27.01 71.38 -48.78
C GLY A 651 25.54 71.07 -49.06
N VAL A 652 24.93 71.77 -50.02
CA VAL A 652 23.56 71.52 -50.47
C VAL A 652 23.57 70.57 -51.67
N PHE A 653 22.87 69.45 -51.56
CA PHE A 653 22.83 68.42 -52.59
C PHE A 653 21.40 68.11 -53.02
N PRO A 654 21.16 67.85 -54.33
CA PRO A 654 19.88 67.35 -54.80
C PRO A 654 19.65 65.90 -54.38
N VAL A 655 18.44 65.59 -53.92
CA VAL A 655 18.00 64.24 -53.60
C VAL A 655 17.59 63.54 -54.90
N ALA A 656 18.41 62.59 -55.35
CA ALA A 656 18.23 61.93 -56.65
C ALA A 656 17.21 60.78 -56.61
N SER A 657 17.02 60.15 -55.46
CA SER A 657 16.05 59.08 -55.25
C SER A 657 15.81 58.82 -53.76
N VAL A 658 14.79 58.00 -53.46
CA VAL A 658 14.51 57.47 -52.12
C VAL A 658 14.70 55.95 -52.15
N SER A 659 15.61 55.44 -51.32
CA SER A 659 15.83 54.01 -51.11
C SER A 659 15.06 53.55 -49.88
N HIS A 660 13.95 52.83 -50.13
CA HIS A 660 13.18 52.15 -49.10
C HIS A 660 13.69 50.72 -48.90
N ALA A 661 13.40 50.12 -47.74
CA ALA A 661 13.69 48.72 -47.44
C ALA A 661 12.79 47.73 -48.22
N THR A 662 12.65 47.92 -49.54
CA THR A 662 11.88 47.07 -50.45
C THR A 662 12.80 46.45 -51.51
N PRO A 663 12.63 45.15 -51.85
CA PRO A 663 13.40 44.51 -52.91
C PRO A 663 13.20 45.19 -54.27
N GLY A 664 14.29 45.50 -54.99
CA GLY A 664 14.24 46.10 -56.32
C GLY A 664 15.61 46.51 -56.87
N GLU A 665 15.66 46.88 -58.16
CA GLU A 665 16.85 47.46 -58.78
C GLU A 665 17.02 48.93 -58.37
N ILE A 666 18.18 49.26 -57.79
CA ILE A 666 18.51 50.61 -57.32
C ILE A 666 19.44 51.26 -58.33
N LYS A 667 19.11 52.47 -58.76
CA LYS A 667 19.98 53.23 -59.68
C LYS A 667 21.31 53.60 -58.98
N PRO A 668 22.45 53.58 -59.70
CA PRO A 668 23.72 54.04 -59.14
C PRO A 668 23.66 55.52 -58.71
N LEU A 669 24.28 55.83 -57.58
CA LEU A 669 24.43 57.20 -57.09
C LEU A 669 25.53 57.91 -57.89
N LEU A 670 25.24 59.09 -58.43
CA LEU A 670 26.22 59.92 -59.15
C LEU A 670 26.90 60.92 -58.19
N LYS A 671 28.13 61.32 -58.51
CA LYS A 671 28.86 62.33 -57.71
C LYS A 671 28.10 63.66 -57.71
N GLY A 672 27.94 64.26 -56.53
CA GLY A 672 27.18 65.50 -56.34
C GLY A 672 25.67 65.31 -56.15
N GLN A 673 25.22 64.06 -55.99
CA GLN A 673 23.83 63.72 -55.63
C GLN A 673 23.82 62.95 -54.32
N ILE A 674 22.67 62.98 -53.64
CA ILE A 674 22.40 62.18 -52.43
C ILE A 674 21.13 61.36 -52.61
N THR A 675 21.03 60.24 -51.90
CA THR A 675 19.80 59.41 -51.90
C THR A 675 19.28 59.31 -50.48
N ARG A 676 18.00 59.68 -50.27
CA ARG A 676 17.35 59.47 -48.99
C ARG A 676 17.30 57.97 -48.72
N ILE A 677 17.82 57.53 -47.59
CA ILE A 677 17.91 56.12 -47.23
C ILE A 677 17.37 55.91 -45.82
N THR A 678 16.58 54.86 -45.63
CA THR A 678 16.12 54.43 -44.31
C THR A 678 17.04 53.36 -43.74
N THR A 679 17.00 53.17 -42.43
CA THR A 679 17.72 52.14 -41.69
C THR A 679 17.44 50.76 -42.27
N GLY A 680 18.48 49.97 -42.51
CA GLY A 680 18.39 48.63 -43.11
C GLY A 680 18.15 48.60 -44.62
N ALA A 681 17.92 49.75 -45.27
CA ALA A 681 17.77 49.79 -46.72
C ALA A 681 19.11 49.53 -47.43
N PRO A 682 19.07 48.89 -48.61
CA PRO A 682 20.24 48.66 -49.45
C PRO A 682 20.88 49.97 -49.92
N LEU A 683 22.22 50.03 -49.83
CA LEU A 683 22.99 51.15 -50.35
C LEU A 683 22.95 51.18 -51.89
N PRO A 684 22.68 52.35 -52.51
CA PRO A 684 22.80 52.51 -53.95
C PRO A 684 24.23 52.19 -54.44
N PRO A 685 24.40 51.54 -55.60
CA PRO A 685 25.72 51.35 -56.19
C PRO A 685 26.49 52.67 -56.31
N GLY A 686 27.73 52.71 -55.82
CA GLY A 686 28.56 53.92 -55.81
C GLY A 686 28.55 54.73 -54.52
N ALA A 687 27.54 54.55 -53.63
CA ALA A 687 27.54 55.18 -52.31
C ALA A 687 28.63 54.57 -51.40
N THR A 688 29.34 55.42 -50.65
CA THR A 688 30.45 55.00 -49.79
C THR A 688 30.19 55.21 -48.30
N SER A 689 29.23 56.07 -47.92
CA SER A 689 28.89 56.42 -46.52
C SER A 689 27.42 56.84 -46.40
N VAL A 690 26.90 56.88 -45.17
CA VAL A 690 25.55 57.42 -44.87
C VAL A 690 25.64 58.51 -43.79
N ILE A 691 24.94 59.63 -43.98
CA ILE A 691 24.82 60.72 -43.00
C ILE A 691 23.48 60.66 -42.33
N MET A 692 23.45 60.71 -40.99
CA MET A 692 22.22 60.70 -40.22
C MET A 692 21.38 61.96 -40.47
N VAL A 693 20.05 61.85 -40.41
CA VAL A 693 19.15 62.99 -40.69
C VAL A 693 19.44 64.19 -39.78
N GLU A 694 19.86 63.94 -38.55
CA GLU A 694 20.21 64.95 -37.55
C GLU A 694 21.34 65.89 -38.00
N ASP A 695 22.22 65.41 -38.89
CA ASP A 695 23.32 66.18 -39.48
C ASP A 695 22.93 66.82 -40.82
N THR A 696 21.63 66.99 -41.07
CA THR A 696 21.12 67.57 -42.30
C THR A 696 20.02 68.60 -42.09
N VAL A 697 19.85 69.50 -43.05
CA VAL A 697 18.79 70.53 -43.06
C VAL A 697 18.07 70.51 -44.42
N LEU A 698 16.76 70.34 -44.40
CA LEU A 698 15.92 70.43 -45.60
C LEU A 698 15.96 71.86 -46.18
N LYS A 699 16.40 72.01 -47.43
CA LYS A 699 16.48 73.31 -48.11
C LYS A 699 15.28 73.60 -49.00
N SER A 700 14.83 72.60 -49.76
CA SER A 700 13.66 72.74 -50.64
C SER A 700 12.92 71.41 -50.80
N THR A 701 11.61 71.49 -51.03
CA THR A 701 10.71 70.36 -51.31
C THR A 701 10.27 70.36 -52.77
N SER A 702 9.69 69.25 -53.23
CA SER A 702 8.95 69.18 -54.49
C SER A 702 7.76 70.16 -54.52
N GLU A 703 7.24 70.45 -55.71
CA GLU A 703 6.17 71.45 -55.92
C GLU A 703 4.85 71.09 -55.20
N ASP A 704 4.62 69.81 -54.95
CA ASP A 704 3.49 69.26 -54.19
C ASP A 704 3.79 69.10 -52.69
N GLY A 705 5.01 69.41 -52.25
CA GLY A 705 5.45 69.37 -50.84
C GLY A 705 5.59 67.96 -50.26
N THR A 706 5.59 66.93 -51.11
CA THR A 706 5.57 65.52 -50.67
C THR A 706 6.97 64.90 -50.57
N GLU A 707 7.94 65.40 -51.35
CA GLU A 707 9.31 64.86 -51.41
C GLU A 707 10.37 65.93 -51.16
N GLU A 708 11.48 65.52 -50.58
CA GLU A 708 12.65 66.37 -50.36
C GLU A 708 13.40 66.56 -51.68
N LYS A 709 13.65 67.81 -52.09
CA LYS A 709 14.32 68.12 -53.36
C LYS A 709 15.80 68.42 -53.16
N GLU A 710 16.12 69.26 -52.18
CA GLU A 710 17.50 69.62 -51.82
C GLU A 710 17.69 69.57 -50.30
N VAL A 711 18.79 68.96 -49.88
CA VAL A 711 19.16 68.81 -48.47
C VAL A 711 20.59 69.29 -48.27
N GLU A 712 20.79 70.08 -47.22
CA GLU A 712 22.10 70.52 -46.76
C GLU A 712 22.68 69.51 -45.80
N ILE A 713 23.87 69.01 -46.11
CA ILE A 713 24.68 68.19 -45.21
C ILE A 713 25.55 69.12 -44.36
N LEU A 714 25.50 68.96 -43.04
CA LEU A 714 26.29 69.73 -42.08
C LEU A 714 27.62 69.02 -41.71
N ALA A 715 27.68 67.70 -41.87
CA ALA A 715 28.87 66.90 -41.56
C ALA A 715 30.03 67.22 -42.50
N THR A 716 31.19 67.56 -41.93
CA THR A 716 32.38 68.03 -42.69
C THR A 716 33.40 66.93 -42.98
N ASP A 717 33.65 66.02 -42.05
CA ASP A 717 34.74 65.02 -42.11
C ASP A 717 34.26 63.57 -42.30
N VAL A 718 33.33 63.34 -43.23
CA VAL A 718 32.74 62.02 -43.47
C VAL A 718 33.74 61.08 -44.14
N LYS A 719 34.06 59.95 -43.51
CA LYS A 719 34.95 58.93 -44.08
C LYS A 719 34.16 57.84 -44.79
N SER A 720 34.80 57.20 -45.77
CA SER A 720 34.28 56.00 -46.43
C SER A 720 34.02 54.88 -45.41
N GLY A 721 32.86 54.23 -45.49
CA GLY A 721 32.44 53.15 -44.60
C GLY A 721 31.66 53.61 -43.37
N GLU A 722 31.49 54.93 -43.15
CA GLU A 722 30.71 55.43 -42.03
C GLU A 722 29.21 55.10 -42.17
N ASN A 723 28.63 54.66 -41.05
CA ASN A 723 27.21 54.29 -40.91
C ASN A 723 26.72 53.21 -41.89
N ILE A 724 27.62 52.29 -42.30
CA ILE A 724 27.30 51.18 -43.19
C ILE A 724 27.56 49.85 -42.50
N ARG A 725 26.63 48.90 -42.67
CA ARG A 725 26.86 47.47 -42.42
C ARG A 725 27.33 46.82 -43.70
N GLU A 726 28.58 46.38 -43.71
CA GLU A 726 29.15 45.65 -44.84
C GLU A 726 28.53 44.25 -44.97
N VAL A 727 28.63 43.66 -46.17
CA VAL A 727 28.08 42.33 -46.44
C VAL A 727 28.71 41.30 -45.48
N GLY A 728 27.85 40.57 -44.77
CA GLY A 728 28.29 39.55 -43.81
C GLY A 728 28.91 40.10 -42.53
N SER A 729 28.73 41.39 -42.21
CA SER A 729 29.25 42.00 -40.97
C SER A 729 28.74 41.33 -39.70
N ASP A 730 27.51 40.78 -39.72
CA ASP A 730 26.93 40.07 -38.58
C ASP A 730 27.22 38.58 -38.67
N ILE A 731 27.02 38.01 -39.86
CA ILE A 731 27.22 36.59 -40.15
C ILE A 731 27.85 36.46 -41.52
N GLU A 732 29.07 35.93 -41.56
CA GLU A 732 29.77 35.61 -42.79
C GLU A 732 29.20 34.31 -43.40
N SER A 733 29.02 34.28 -44.73
CA SER A 733 28.56 33.07 -45.41
C SER A 733 29.55 31.91 -45.17
N GLY A 734 29.03 30.71 -44.88
CA GLY A 734 29.83 29.53 -44.56
C GLY A 734 30.35 29.45 -43.12
N SER A 735 30.23 30.52 -42.32
CA SER A 735 30.60 30.48 -40.89
C SER A 735 29.68 29.55 -40.07
N VAL A 736 30.22 28.97 -38.99
CA VAL A 736 29.43 28.12 -38.07
C VAL A 736 28.62 29.03 -37.15
N ILE A 737 27.29 28.96 -37.24
CA ILE A 737 26.35 29.80 -36.48
C ILE A 737 25.81 29.11 -35.23
N LEU A 738 25.72 27.79 -35.25
CA LEU A 738 25.35 26.96 -34.10
C LEU A 738 26.19 25.69 -34.13
N ARG A 739 26.55 25.19 -32.95
CA ARG A 739 27.37 23.99 -32.79
C ARG A 739 26.53 22.77 -32.50
N LYS A 740 27.06 21.61 -32.87
CA LYS A 740 26.55 20.32 -32.41
C LYS A 740 26.48 20.30 -30.89
N GLY A 741 25.32 19.94 -30.36
CA GLY A 741 25.04 19.94 -28.93
C GLY A 741 24.30 21.18 -28.43
N ASP A 742 24.17 22.23 -29.25
CA ASP A 742 23.35 23.38 -28.89
C ASP A 742 21.86 22.99 -28.89
N GLN A 743 21.13 23.45 -27.88
CA GLN A 743 19.68 23.23 -27.75
C GLN A 743 18.93 24.44 -28.30
N ILE A 744 17.95 24.20 -29.17
CA ILE A 744 17.06 25.26 -29.65
C ILE A 744 16.14 25.69 -28.51
N SER A 745 16.32 26.89 -27.96
CA SER A 745 15.60 27.30 -26.76
C SER A 745 14.22 27.88 -27.07
N ALA A 746 13.32 27.88 -26.07
CA ALA A 746 12.03 28.58 -26.17
C ALA A 746 12.18 30.12 -26.16
N THR A 747 13.38 30.64 -25.87
CA THR A 747 13.72 32.07 -25.96
C THR A 747 13.73 32.58 -27.40
N GLY A 748 13.88 31.67 -28.38
CA GLY A 748 13.76 31.96 -29.80
C GLY A 748 15.05 32.41 -30.50
N GLY A 749 16.16 32.61 -29.76
CA GLY A 749 17.42 33.08 -30.32
C GLY A 749 18.02 32.14 -31.36
N GLU A 750 18.15 30.85 -31.03
CA GLU A 750 18.74 29.86 -31.93
C GLU A 750 17.88 29.63 -33.17
N LEU A 751 16.55 29.56 -32.98
CA LEU A 751 15.61 29.42 -34.10
C LEU A 751 15.64 30.65 -35.02
N GLY A 752 15.66 31.86 -34.45
CA GLY A 752 15.77 33.11 -35.20
C GLY A 752 17.04 33.16 -36.04
N LEU A 753 18.16 32.69 -35.50
CA LEU A 753 19.45 32.63 -36.19
C LEU A 753 19.43 31.64 -37.37
N LEU A 754 18.81 30.46 -37.20
CA LEU A 754 18.62 29.51 -38.29
C LEU A 754 17.76 30.09 -39.43
N VAL A 755 16.67 30.76 -39.06
CA VAL A 755 15.76 31.39 -40.03
C VAL A 755 16.43 32.57 -40.74
N SER A 756 17.22 33.39 -40.04
CA SER A 756 17.85 34.58 -40.63
C SER A 756 18.86 34.28 -41.72
N VAL A 757 19.47 33.09 -41.71
CA VAL A 757 20.40 32.66 -42.76
C VAL A 757 19.72 31.81 -43.84
N GLY A 758 18.40 31.62 -43.78
CA GLY A 758 17.64 30.84 -44.76
C GLY A 758 17.74 29.33 -44.59
N ARG A 759 18.11 28.80 -43.41
CA ARG A 759 18.14 27.35 -43.19
C ARG A 759 16.74 26.77 -43.08
N THR A 760 16.46 25.77 -43.90
CA THR A 760 15.15 25.09 -43.97
C THR A 760 15.10 23.75 -43.23
N GLU A 761 16.26 23.11 -43.05
CA GLU A 761 16.38 21.79 -42.41
C GLU A 761 17.71 21.69 -41.65
N VAL A 762 17.70 20.96 -40.53
CA VAL A 762 18.87 20.66 -39.69
C VAL A 762 18.79 19.24 -39.13
N LYS A 763 19.93 18.61 -38.85
CA LYS A 763 19.99 17.35 -38.11
C LYS A 763 19.94 17.58 -36.60
N VAL A 764 19.02 16.89 -35.95
CA VAL A 764 18.81 16.94 -34.50
C VAL A 764 18.79 15.54 -33.91
N TYR A 765 18.99 15.45 -32.60
CA TYR A 765 18.74 14.21 -31.87
C TYR A 765 17.24 13.98 -31.67
N ARG A 766 16.78 12.80 -32.05
CA ARG A 766 15.40 12.35 -31.86
C ARG A 766 15.06 12.31 -30.38
N ARG A 767 13.87 12.80 -30.02
CA ARG A 767 13.31 12.64 -28.68
C ARG A 767 12.69 11.24 -28.52
N PRO A 768 12.97 10.53 -27.41
CA PRO A 768 12.28 9.28 -27.10
C PRO A 768 10.80 9.51 -26.80
N VAL A 769 9.97 8.55 -27.21
CA VAL A 769 8.55 8.48 -26.84
C VAL A 769 8.43 7.75 -25.50
N VAL A 770 7.71 8.35 -24.55
CA VAL A 770 7.58 7.83 -23.18
C VAL A 770 6.16 7.28 -22.96
N GLY A 771 6.03 6.02 -22.59
CA GLY A 771 4.76 5.42 -22.17
C GLY A 771 4.63 5.38 -20.66
N VAL A 772 3.47 5.74 -20.11
CA VAL A 772 3.23 5.79 -18.66
C VAL A 772 2.09 4.85 -18.28
N LEU A 773 2.36 3.95 -17.35
CA LEU A 773 1.46 2.90 -16.88
C LEU A 773 1.35 2.95 -15.34
N SER A 774 0.15 2.78 -14.79
CA SER A 774 -0.03 2.50 -13.35
C SER A 774 -0.32 1.02 -13.14
N THR A 775 0.13 0.45 -12.01
CA THR A 775 -0.19 -0.93 -11.62
C THR A 775 -0.77 -0.96 -10.21
N GLY A 776 -1.67 -1.90 -9.95
CA GLY A 776 -2.33 -2.09 -8.65
C GLY A 776 -3.83 -2.27 -8.79
N ASP A 777 -4.36 -3.35 -8.21
CA ASP A 777 -5.80 -3.64 -8.22
C ASP A 777 -6.60 -2.66 -7.33
N GLU A 778 -5.92 -1.91 -6.46
CA GLU A 778 -6.50 -0.80 -5.70
C GLU A 778 -6.69 0.49 -6.53
N ILE A 779 -6.03 0.59 -7.68
CA ILE A 779 -5.93 1.82 -8.47
C ILE A 779 -7.15 1.96 -9.39
N VAL A 780 -7.87 3.07 -9.26
CA VAL A 780 -9.00 3.41 -10.13
C VAL A 780 -8.71 4.69 -10.92
N GLN A 781 -9.37 4.85 -12.07
CA GLN A 781 -9.24 6.07 -12.86
C GLN A 781 -9.57 7.33 -12.04
N HIS A 782 -8.77 8.38 -12.23
CA HIS A 782 -8.88 9.62 -11.46
C HIS A 782 -10.21 10.35 -11.68
N ASP A 783 -10.77 10.24 -12.88
CA ASP A 783 -12.03 10.84 -13.32
C ASP A 783 -13.24 9.91 -13.13
N ARG A 784 -13.06 8.72 -12.54
CA ARG A 784 -14.17 7.79 -12.30
C ARG A 784 -15.25 8.44 -11.43
N PRO A 785 -16.50 8.51 -11.89
CA PRO A 785 -17.59 9.13 -11.15
C PRO A 785 -17.93 8.34 -9.88
N GLY A 786 -18.45 9.04 -8.87
CA GLY A 786 -18.91 8.45 -7.60
C GLY A 786 -17.84 8.31 -6.51
N PRO A 787 -18.23 7.81 -5.32
CA PRO A 787 -17.31 7.61 -4.20
C PRO A 787 -16.35 6.44 -4.46
N LEU A 788 -15.24 6.42 -3.72
CA LEU A 788 -14.32 5.27 -3.67
C LEU A 788 -14.95 4.17 -2.82
N ARG A 789 -14.79 2.91 -3.26
CA ARG A 789 -15.09 1.73 -2.45
C ARG A 789 -13.95 1.52 -1.46
N LEU A 790 -14.22 0.75 -0.41
CA LEU A 790 -13.21 0.42 0.60
C LEU A 790 -12.01 -0.27 -0.08
N GLY A 791 -10.82 0.31 0.10
CA GLY A 791 -9.57 -0.19 -0.49
C GLY A 791 -9.18 0.46 -1.81
N GLU A 792 -10.06 1.21 -2.48
CA GLU A 792 -9.73 1.89 -3.74
C GLU A 792 -9.06 3.24 -3.53
N VAL A 793 -8.13 3.59 -4.42
CA VAL A 793 -7.49 4.91 -4.50
C VAL A 793 -7.45 5.40 -5.95
N ARG A 794 -7.59 6.72 -6.14
CA ARG A 794 -7.52 7.32 -7.48
C ARG A 794 -6.08 7.39 -7.97
N ASP A 795 -5.88 7.03 -9.24
CA ASP A 795 -4.61 7.14 -9.93
C ASP A 795 -4.19 8.60 -10.08
N CYS A 796 -3.27 9.07 -9.23
CA CYS A 796 -2.70 10.41 -9.35
C CYS A 796 -1.30 10.42 -9.97
N ASN A 797 -0.60 9.28 -10.01
CA ASN A 797 0.79 9.23 -10.43
C ASN A 797 0.92 9.31 -11.94
N ARG A 798 0.18 8.50 -12.69
CA ARG A 798 0.22 8.49 -14.15
C ARG A 798 -0.10 9.87 -14.76
N PRO A 799 -1.22 10.56 -14.42
CA PRO A 799 -1.47 11.89 -14.96
C PRO A 799 -0.40 12.90 -14.56
N THR A 800 0.16 12.80 -13.35
CA THR A 800 1.24 13.69 -12.87
C THR A 800 2.55 13.47 -13.62
N ILE A 801 2.95 12.22 -13.83
CA ILE A 801 4.15 11.84 -14.59
C ILE A 801 4.00 12.31 -16.05
N MET A 802 2.84 12.06 -16.67
CA MET A 802 2.59 12.50 -18.04
C MET A 802 2.66 14.02 -18.19
N ALA A 803 2.12 14.77 -17.23
CA ALA A 803 2.21 16.23 -17.22
C ALA A 803 3.67 16.70 -17.14
N ALA A 804 4.48 16.10 -16.26
CA ALA A 804 5.90 16.44 -16.13
C ALA A 804 6.70 16.12 -17.40
N VAL A 805 6.51 14.94 -17.99
CA VAL A 805 7.19 14.52 -19.24
C VAL A 805 6.87 15.45 -20.40
N ARG A 806 5.59 15.84 -20.55
CA ARG A 806 5.16 16.83 -21.56
C ARG A 806 5.73 18.22 -21.28
N GLY A 807 5.79 18.62 -20.00
CA GLY A 807 6.39 19.88 -19.58
C GLY A 807 7.88 20.00 -19.94
N TRP A 808 8.59 18.87 -20.04
CA TRP A 808 9.97 18.81 -20.53
C TRP A 808 10.11 18.74 -22.05
N GLY A 809 8.99 18.72 -22.80
CA GLY A 809 8.96 18.66 -24.26
C GLY A 809 9.03 17.26 -24.85
N PHE A 810 8.91 16.19 -24.06
CA PHE A 810 8.86 14.82 -24.57
C PHE A 810 7.42 14.34 -24.82
N GLU A 811 7.25 13.43 -25.78
CA GLU A 811 5.95 12.80 -26.04
C GLU A 811 5.62 11.82 -24.90
N ALA A 812 4.46 11.99 -24.27
CA ALA A 812 3.94 11.09 -23.24
C ALA A 812 2.65 10.39 -23.69
N ARG A 813 2.70 9.06 -23.80
CA ARG A 813 1.58 8.18 -24.12
C ARG A 813 0.99 7.56 -22.87
N ASP A 814 -0.32 7.60 -22.78
CA ASP A 814 -1.08 6.95 -21.71
C ASP A 814 -1.21 5.45 -22.01
N LEU A 815 -0.66 4.60 -21.15
CA LEU A 815 -0.79 3.14 -21.25
C LEU A 815 -1.88 2.58 -20.32
N GLY A 816 -2.57 3.44 -19.56
CA GLY A 816 -3.66 3.08 -18.68
C GLY A 816 -3.24 2.49 -17.33
N ILE A 817 -4.11 1.65 -16.77
CA ILE A 817 -3.91 0.95 -15.50
C ILE A 817 -3.86 -0.55 -15.81
N ALA A 818 -2.76 -1.21 -15.46
CA ALA A 818 -2.62 -2.66 -15.56
C ALA A 818 -3.04 -3.33 -14.25
N SER A 819 -3.76 -4.45 -14.37
CA SER A 819 -4.10 -5.31 -13.23
C SER A 819 -2.88 -6.07 -12.72
N ASP A 820 -2.80 -6.32 -11.42
CA ASP A 820 -1.74 -7.12 -10.78
C ASP A 820 -2.02 -8.64 -10.90
N THR A 821 -2.42 -9.08 -12.10
CA THR A 821 -2.64 -10.49 -12.42
C THR A 821 -1.53 -11.03 -13.33
N PRO A 822 -0.98 -12.23 -13.05
CA PRO A 822 -0.01 -12.87 -13.95
C PRO A 822 -0.58 -13.02 -15.36
N GLY A 823 0.19 -12.66 -16.39
CA GLY A 823 -0.22 -12.69 -17.80
C GLY A 823 -0.74 -11.34 -18.33
N SER A 824 -1.68 -10.70 -17.64
CA SER A 824 -2.24 -9.39 -18.05
C SER A 824 -1.18 -8.28 -18.06
N LEU A 825 -0.35 -8.24 -17.02
CA LEU A 825 0.77 -7.29 -16.93
C LEU A 825 1.82 -7.53 -18.02
N GLU A 826 2.08 -8.79 -18.36
CA GLU A 826 3.01 -9.15 -19.44
C GLU A 826 2.48 -8.66 -20.80
N GLU A 827 1.23 -8.95 -21.11
CA GLU A 827 0.60 -8.54 -22.38
C GLU A 827 0.62 -7.02 -22.53
N THR A 828 0.27 -6.30 -21.46
CA THR A 828 0.29 -4.84 -21.42
C THR A 828 1.70 -4.29 -21.66
N LEU A 829 2.73 -4.84 -20.99
CA LEU A 829 4.12 -4.42 -21.17
C LEU A 829 4.63 -4.74 -22.59
N ARG A 830 4.30 -5.91 -23.15
CA ARG A 830 4.66 -6.24 -24.54
C ARG A 830 4.00 -5.30 -25.55
N ALA A 831 2.72 -4.95 -25.33
CA ALA A 831 2.01 -4.00 -26.17
C ALA A 831 2.61 -2.59 -26.09
N ALA A 832 2.98 -2.14 -24.89
CA ALA A 832 3.67 -0.88 -24.66
C ALA A 832 5.05 -0.84 -25.33
N LEU A 833 5.84 -1.92 -25.18
CA LEU A 833 7.18 -2.03 -25.78
C LEU A 833 7.18 -1.97 -27.31
N ARG A 834 6.03 -2.13 -27.99
CA ARG A 834 5.92 -1.91 -29.44
C ARG A 834 5.72 -0.44 -29.82
N GLN A 835 5.25 0.39 -28.89
CA GLN A 835 4.75 1.74 -29.16
C GLN A 835 5.65 2.87 -28.64
N VAL A 836 6.46 2.59 -27.61
CA VAL A 836 7.26 3.61 -26.91
C VAL A 836 8.72 3.20 -26.77
N ASP A 837 9.62 4.15 -26.54
CA ASP A 837 11.06 3.92 -26.34
C ASP A 837 11.41 3.69 -24.86
N VAL A 838 10.67 4.38 -23.98
CA VAL A 838 10.80 4.30 -22.51
C VAL A 838 9.44 4.00 -21.90
N ILE A 839 9.36 3.00 -21.02
CA ILE A 839 8.17 2.73 -20.20
C ILE A 839 8.43 3.20 -18.78
N ILE A 840 7.48 3.94 -18.24
CA ILE A 840 7.45 4.33 -16.82
C ILE A 840 6.25 3.64 -16.19
N THR A 841 6.50 2.83 -15.17
CA THR A 841 5.44 2.26 -14.34
C THR A 841 5.38 2.94 -12.97
N SER A 842 4.20 3.01 -12.36
CA SER A 842 4.03 3.45 -10.97
C SER A 842 3.17 2.45 -10.20
N GLY A 843 3.70 1.94 -9.07
CA GLY A 843 3.09 0.82 -8.35
C GLY A 843 3.86 -0.48 -8.59
N GLY A 844 3.58 -1.52 -7.78
CA GLY A 844 4.15 -2.87 -8.00
C GLY A 844 5.68 -2.94 -8.03
N VAL A 845 6.40 -2.30 -7.08
CA VAL A 845 7.89 -2.30 -7.03
C VAL A 845 8.50 -2.61 -5.65
N SER A 846 7.68 -3.07 -4.70
CA SER A 846 8.13 -3.39 -3.33
C SER A 846 8.65 -4.84 -3.16
N MET A 847 8.34 -5.48 -2.02
CA MET A 847 8.60 -6.90 -1.72
C MET A 847 7.28 -7.64 -1.44
N GLY A 848 6.15 -7.08 -1.89
CA GLY A 848 4.82 -7.63 -1.65
C GLY A 848 4.50 -8.81 -2.56
N GLU A 849 3.51 -9.62 -2.17
CA GLU A 849 3.08 -10.81 -2.92
C GLU A 849 2.53 -10.49 -4.31
N LEU A 850 2.07 -9.24 -4.51
CA LEU A 850 1.54 -8.71 -5.76
C LEU A 850 2.56 -7.87 -6.56
N ASP A 851 3.84 -7.79 -6.12
CA ASP A 851 4.89 -7.17 -6.94
C ASP A 851 5.33 -8.12 -8.07
N LEU A 852 4.52 -8.16 -9.13
CA LEU A 852 4.74 -8.99 -10.31
C LEU A 852 5.65 -8.33 -11.34
N LEU A 853 6.02 -7.07 -11.18
CA LEU A 853 6.71 -6.31 -12.21
C LEU A 853 8.14 -6.79 -12.44
N LYS A 854 8.93 -6.93 -11.35
CA LYS A 854 10.32 -7.42 -11.47
C LYS A 854 10.38 -8.85 -12.05
N PRO A 855 9.56 -9.81 -11.55
CA PRO A 855 9.51 -11.15 -12.13
C PRO A 855 9.07 -11.15 -13.60
N THR A 856 8.11 -10.31 -13.99
CA THR A 856 7.64 -10.23 -15.37
C THR A 856 8.74 -9.72 -16.30
N ILE A 857 9.46 -8.67 -15.89
CA ILE A 857 10.59 -8.12 -16.67
C ILE A 857 11.67 -9.19 -16.86
N GLU A 858 12.13 -9.84 -15.79
CA GLU A 858 13.24 -10.79 -15.88
C GLU A 858 12.87 -12.11 -16.58
N ARG A 859 11.73 -12.69 -16.23
CA ARG A 859 11.39 -14.07 -16.62
C ARG A 859 10.61 -14.13 -17.92
N GLN A 860 9.67 -13.21 -18.14
CA GLN A 860 8.79 -13.25 -19.32
C GLN A 860 9.30 -12.37 -20.44
N LEU A 861 9.80 -11.17 -20.13
CA LEU A 861 10.30 -10.23 -21.13
C LEU A 861 11.79 -10.44 -21.45
N GLY A 862 12.50 -11.27 -20.68
CA GLY A 862 13.95 -11.47 -20.84
C GLY A 862 14.77 -10.21 -20.57
N GLY A 863 14.23 -9.28 -19.79
CA GLY A 863 14.87 -8.03 -19.41
C GLY A 863 15.89 -8.21 -18.29
N THR A 864 16.78 -7.23 -18.17
CA THR A 864 17.78 -7.15 -17.10
C THR A 864 17.43 -6.02 -16.15
N ILE A 865 17.30 -6.34 -14.86
CA ILE A 865 17.13 -5.34 -13.80
C ILE A 865 18.51 -4.88 -13.34
N HIS A 866 18.84 -3.63 -13.59
CA HIS A 866 20.14 -3.03 -13.25
C HIS A 866 20.21 -2.63 -11.79
N PHE A 867 19.09 -2.14 -11.24
CA PHE A 867 18.90 -1.97 -9.81
C PHE A 867 17.42 -2.02 -9.45
N GLY A 868 17.10 -2.50 -8.25
CA GLY A 868 15.74 -2.52 -7.70
C GLY A 868 15.56 -1.70 -6.41
N ARG A 869 16.65 -1.13 -5.88
CA ARG A 869 16.65 -0.34 -4.64
C ARG A 869 17.72 0.75 -4.65
N VAL A 870 17.37 1.93 -4.15
CA VAL A 870 18.28 3.08 -4.05
C VAL A 870 18.29 3.65 -2.62
N ALA A 871 19.46 4.07 -2.14
CA ALA A 871 19.72 4.62 -0.81
C ALA A 871 19.25 6.09 -0.70
N MET A 872 17.95 6.30 -0.84
CA MET A 872 17.36 7.63 -0.83
C MET A 872 16.01 7.68 -0.11
N LYS A 873 15.60 8.90 0.25
CA LYS A 873 14.28 9.16 0.83
C LYS A 873 13.70 10.47 0.28
N PRO A 874 12.44 10.47 -0.20
CA PRO A 874 11.64 9.29 -0.57
C PRO A 874 12.20 8.60 -1.82
N GLY A 875 11.79 7.37 -2.15
CA GLY A 875 12.18 6.73 -3.43
C GLY A 875 12.88 5.37 -3.36
N LYS A 876 13.07 4.80 -2.16
CA LYS A 876 13.81 3.54 -1.94
C LYS A 876 13.53 2.40 -2.94
N PRO A 877 12.28 2.04 -3.30
CA PRO A 877 12.01 0.89 -4.17
C PRO A 877 12.06 1.21 -5.68
N SER A 878 12.73 2.29 -6.09
CA SER A 878 12.86 2.62 -7.52
C SER A 878 13.66 1.54 -8.26
N THR A 879 13.16 1.11 -9.42
CA THR A 879 13.77 0.08 -10.25
C THR A 879 14.09 0.62 -11.65
N PHE A 880 15.22 0.22 -12.20
CA PHE A 880 15.61 0.50 -13.59
C PHE A 880 16.01 -0.80 -14.28
N ALA A 881 15.47 -1.01 -15.48
CA ALA A 881 15.69 -2.20 -16.27
C ALA A 881 15.81 -1.90 -17.77
N THR A 882 16.41 -2.83 -18.49
CA THR A 882 16.44 -2.85 -19.95
C THR A 882 15.75 -4.11 -20.46
N VAL A 883 14.97 -4.00 -21.52
CA VAL A 883 14.30 -5.13 -22.16
C VAL A 883 14.77 -5.24 -23.61
N PRO A 884 15.33 -6.39 -24.04
CA PRO A 884 15.67 -6.61 -25.43
C PRO A 884 14.40 -6.82 -26.25
N VAL A 885 14.23 -6.04 -27.33
CA VAL A 885 13.15 -6.21 -28.30
C VAL A 885 13.70 -6.15 -29.72
N LYS A 886 12.97 -6.72 -30.67
CA LYS A 886 13.30 -6.57 -32.09
C LYS A 886 12.61 -5.32 -32.62
N SER A 887 13.33 -4.45 -33.31
CA SER A 887 12.75 -3.34 -34.06
C SER A 887 12.01 -3.85 -35.29
N ASN A 888 11.29 -2.96 -35.97
CA ASN A 888 10.47 -3.31 -37.14
C ASN A 888 11.30 -3.89 -38.31
N ASP A 889 12.58 -3.55 -38.37
CA ASP A 889 13.59 -4.06 -39.31
C ASP A 889 14.28 -5.35 -38.81
N GLY A 890 13.86 -5.89 -37.66
CA GLY A 890 14.38 -7.12 -37.08
C GLY A 890 15.66 -6.97 -36.26
N ALA A 891 16.24 -5.77 -36.17
CA ALA A 891 17.45 -5.54 -35.39
C ALA A 891 17.17 -5.62 -33.87
N PRO A 892 18.10 -6.16 -33.06
CA PRO A 892 17.94 -6.16 -31.61
C PRO A 892 18.16 -4.75 -31.06
N VAL A 893 17.14 -4.18 -30.43
CA VAL A 893 17.19 -2.89 -29.74
C VAL A 893 16.83 -3.08 -28.26
N LYS A 894 17.46 -2.29 -27.39
CA LYS A 894 17.13 -2.25 -25.97
C LYS A 894 16.10 -1.15 -25.72
N LYS A 895 15.03 -1.47 -24.99
CA LYS A 895 14.07 -0.49 -24.47
C LYS A 895 14.21 -0.33 -22.97
N LEU A 896 13.92 0.87 -22.47
CA LEU A 896 14.12 1.22 -21.07
C LEU A 896 12.82 1.05 -20.29
N VAL A 897 12.91 0.50 -19.09
CA VAL A 897 11.78 0.42 -18.15
C VAL A 897 12.21 1.02 -16.82
N PHE A 898 11.49 2.06 -16.40
CA PHE A 898 11.60 2.67 -15.09
C PHE A 898 10.38 2.30 -14.27
N SER A 899 10.58 1.76 -13.08
CA SER A 899 9.50 1.40 -12.19
C SER A 899 9.58 2.23 -10.92
N LEU A 900 8.67 3.19 -10.82
CA LEU A 900 8.64 4.19 -9.78
C LEU A 900 7.76 3.72 -8.61
N PRO A 901 8.03 4.17 -7.38
CA PRO A 901 7.22 3.81 -6.22
C PRO A 901 5.76 4.25 -6.38
N GLY A 902 4.80 3.48 -5.84
CA GLY A 902 3.37 3.84 -5.87
C GLY A 902 3.00 5.06 -5.02
N ASN A 903 3.87 5.48 -4.09
CA ASN A 903 3.66 6.69 -3.31
C ASN A 903 3.88 7.95 -4.18
N PRO A 904 2.90 8.87 -4.28
CA PRO A 904 2.96 9.93 -5.30
C PRO A 904 4.16 10.86 -5.19
N ALA A 905 4.47 11.28 -3.97
CA ALA A 905 5.59 12.19 -3.75
C ALA A 905 6.95 11.50 -3.94
N SER A 906 6.98 10.15 -3.89
CA SER A 906 8.17 9.35 -4.21
C SER A 906 8.31 9.16 -5.72
N ALA A 907 7.19 8.94 -6.43
CA ALA A 907 7.16 8.80 -7.87
C ALA A 907 7.71 10.06 -8.56
N VAL A 908 7.25 11.25 -8.16
CA VAL A 908 7.72 12.51 -8.73
C VAL A 908 9.21 12.74 -8.47
N VAL A 909 9.70 12.47 -7.25
CA VAL A 909 11.12 12.61 -6.92
C VAL A 909 11.98 11.65 -7.75
N ALA A 910 11.58 10.38 -7.85
CA ALA A 910 12.29 9.38 -8.66
C ALA A 910 12.24 9.69 -10.17
N LEU A 911 11.13 10.25 -10.65
CA LEU A 911 10.97 10.70 -12.04
C LEU A 911 12.03 11.75 -12.39
N HIS A 912 12.15 12.80 -11.57
CA HIS A 912 13.11 13.89 -11.81
C HIS A 912 14.57 13.44 -11.63
N LEU A 913 14.83 12.52 -10.69
CA LEU A 913 16.19 12.06 -10.40
C LEU A 913 16.70 10.99 -11.36
N PHE A 914 15.84 10.14 -11.92
CA PHE A 914 16.30 8.98 -12.70
C PHE A 914 15.82 9.01 -14.15
N VAL A 915 14.54 9.31 -14.36
CA VAL A 915 13.96 9.28 -15.70
C VAL A 915 14.42 10.49 -16.52
N LEU A 916 14.37 11.70 -15.96
CA LEU A 916 14.78 12.91 -16.67
C LEU A 916 16.24 12.84 -17.18
N PRO A 917 17.25 12.46 -16.36
CA PRO A 917 18.60 12.27 -16.86
C PRO A 917 18.67 11.26 -18.02
N SER A 918 17.95 10.14 -17.93
CA SER A 918 17.88 9.17 -19.03
C SER A 918 17.32 9.78 -20.32
N LEU A 919 16.27 10.58 -20.22
CA LEU A 919 15.68 11.24 -21.39
C LEU A 919 16.67 12.26 -21.99
N HIS A 920 17.35 13.04 -21.15
CA HIS A 920 18.40 13.97 -21.59
C HIS A 920 19.56 13.24 -22.29
N PHE A 921 20.03 12.11 -21.75
CA PHE A 921 21.07 11.30 -22.39
C PHE A 921 20.62 10.79 -23.76
N ALA A 922 19.37 10.31 -23.89
CA ALA A 922 18.82 9.81 -25.14
C ALA A 922 18.53 10.91 -26.18
N SER A 923 18.36 12.16 -25.76
CA SER A 923 18.10 13.31 -26.64
C SER A 923 19.26 14.28 -26.79
N GLY A 924 20.45 13.92 -26.31
CA GLY A 924 21.68 14.72 -26.44
C GLY A 924 21.75 15.99 -25.56
N VAL A 925 20.84 16.17 -24.60
CA VAL A 925 20.81 17.34 -23.71
C VAL A 925 21.95 17.25 -22.69
N GLN A 926 22.70 18.34 -22.51
CA GLN A 926 23.77 18.46 -21.53
C GLN A 926 23.72 19.82 -20.80
N PRO A 927 23.96 19.86 -19.48
CA PRO A 927 24.10 18.71 -18.58
C PRO A 927 22.77 17.95 -18.41
N ALA A 928 22.86 16.64 -18.17
CA ALA A 928 21.67 15.80 -17.99
C ALA A 928 21.08 15.92 -16.58
N GLY A 929 19.74 15.91 -16.48
CA GLY A 929 19.01 16.06 -15.22
C GLY A 929 18.62 17.51 -14.88
N LEU A 930 18.19 17.72 -13.64
CA LEU A 930 17.83 19.04 -13.14
C LEU A 930 19.06 19.90 -12.83
N PRO A 931 19.02 21.21 -13.08
CA PRO A 931 20.05 22.12 -12.62
C PRO A 931 20.22 22.07 -11.09
N SER A 932 21.45 21.86 -10.63
CA SER A 932 21.81 21.92 -9.21
C SER A 932 22.36 23.30 -8.88
N VAL A 933 21.75 23.99 -7.93
CA VAL A 933 22.18 25.31 -7.48
C VAL A 933 22.37 25.34 -5.96
N PRO A 934 23.38 26.07 -5.44
CA PRO A 934 23.51 26.31 -4.02
C PRO A 934 22.41 27.28 -3.54
N VAL A 935 21.76 26.95 -2.44
CA VAL A 935 20.71 27.76 -1.81
C VAL A 935 20.90 27.84 -0.31
N LEU A 936 20.49 28.94 0.31
CA LEU A 936 20.50 29.09 1.77
C LEU A 936 19.20 28.55 2.36
N LEU A 937 19.29 27.81 3.47
CA LEU A 937 18.10 27.33 4.16
C LEU A 937 17.37 28.46 4.90
N GLY A 938 16.07 28.58 4.66
CA GLY A 938 15.20 29.56 5.34
C GLY A 938 14.87 29.19 6.80
N HIS A 939 15.04 27.92 7.18
CA HIS A 939 14.79 27.40 8.53
C HIS A 939 15.61 26.12 8.80
N GLU A 940 15.70 25.72 10.07
CA GLU A 940 16.38 24.47 10.48
C GLU A 940 15.62 23.24 9.96
N ILE A 941 16.33 22.27 9.39
CA ILE A 941 15.76 21.00 8.92
C ILE A 941 16.40 19.85 9.68
N ARG A 942 15.56 18.95 10.21
CA ARG A 942 16.02 17.67 10.78
C ARG A 942 16.32 16.67 9.66
N LEU A 943 17.49 16.05 9.73
CA LEU A 943 18.01 15.12 8.73
C LEU A 943 17.71 13.65 9.10
N ASP A 944 17.78 12.76 8.11
CA ASP A 944 17.75 11.31 8.31
C ASP A 944 19.17 10.78 8.58
N LYS A 945 19.31 9.96 9.64
CA LYS A 945 20.60 9.43 10.10
C LYS A 945 21.19 8.33 9.23
N GLN A 946 20.42 7.80 8.28
CA GLN A 946 20.80 6.62 7.51
C GLN A 946 20.77 6.83 5.99
N ARG A 947 20.05 7.83 5.49
CA ARG A 947 19.82 8.00 4.05
C ARG A 947 19.84 9.46 3.63
N ARG A 948 20.29 9.73 2.41
CA ARG A 948 20.14 11.04 1.78
C ARG A 948 18.66 11.35 1.54
N GLU A 949 18.27 12.59 1.79
CA GLU A 949 16.90 13.05 1.62
C GLU A 949 16.79 14.03 0.44
N TYR A 950 15.74 13.84 -0.37
CA TYR A 950 15.35 14.75 -1.45
C TYR A 950 14.05 15.44 -1.03
N HIS A 951 14.23 16.59 -0.40
CA HIS A 951 13.19 17.30 0.32
C HIS A 951 12.53 18.33 -0.59
N ARG A 952 11.20 18.30 -0.73
CA ARG A 952 10.48 19.27 -1.58
C ARG A 952 10.50 20.65 -0.94
N ALA A 953 10.93 21.64 -1.70
CA ALA A 953 11.09 23.01 -1.23
C ALA A 953 10.63 24.03 -2.28
N VAL A 954 10.42 25.25 -1.79
CA VAL A 954 10.26 26.46 -2.59
C VAL A 954 11.55 27.24 -2.51
N VAL A 955 12.19 27.46 -3.66
CA VAL A 955 13.34 28.33 -3.84
C VAL A 955 12.84 29.67 -4.35
N SER A 956 13.20 30.74 -3.65
CA SER A 956 12.92 32.12 -4.01
C SER A 956 14.15 33.01 -3.89
N VAL A 957 14.11 34.20 -4.50
CA VAL A 957 15.20 35.19 -4.39
C VAL A 957 15.03 35.96 -3.08
N GLY A 958 15.91 35.77 -2.11
CA GLY A 958 15.88 36.53 -0.85
C GLY A 958 16.16 38.03 -1.04
N LYS A 959 15.87 38.84 -0.01
CA LYS A 959 16.06 40.31 -0.02
C LYS A 959 17.49 40.77 -0.36
N ASN A 960 18.48 39.91 -0.17
CA ASN A 960 19.89 40.16 -0.46
C ASN A 960 20.30 39.65 -1.87
N GLY A 961 19.34 39.25 -2.71
CA GLY A 961 19.58 38.68 -4.04
C GLY A 961 20.06 37.22 -4.03
N ARG A 962 20.21 36.58 -2.86
CA ARG A 962 20.64 35.17 -2.75
C ARG A 962 19.44 34.23 -2.80
N LEU A 963 19.60 33.05 -3.38
CA LEU A 963 18.57 32.03 -3.38
C LEU A 963 18.36 31.47 -1.97
N VAL A 964 17.11 31.47 -1.52
CA VAL A 964 16.68 30.92 -0.23
C VAL A 964 15.68 29.80 -0.47
N ALA A 965 15.86 28.68 0.21
CA ALA A 965 14.96 27.54 0.14
C ALA A 965 14.17 27.36 1.43
N VAL A 966 12.86 27.17 1.29
CA VAL A 966 11.93 26.87 2.38
C VAL A 966 11.26 25.55 2.08
N SER A 967 11.37 24.57 2.99
CA SER A 967 10.59 23.33 2.93
C SER A 967 9.09 23.62 2.75
N THR A 968 8.42 22.78 1.96
CA THR A 968 6.95 22.79 1.84
C THR A 968 6.22 22.23 3.08
N GLY A 969 6.92 22.03 4.19
CA GLY A 969 6.38 21.46 5.43
C GLY A 969 6.51 19.94 5.49
N ALA A 970 5.43 19.24 5.86
CA ALA A 970 5.48 17.79 6.10
C ALA A 970 5.90 16.99 4.86
N GLN A 971 6.95 16.17 4.99
CA GLN A 971 7.58 15.43 3.87
C GLN A 971 7.17 13.97 3.73
N ARG A 972 6.02 13.58 4.30
CA ARG A 972 5.53 12.19 4.17
C ARG A 972 5.34 11.84 2.70
N SER A 973 5.81 10.66 2.28
CA SER A 973 5.79 10.21 0.88
C SER A 973 4.40 10.09 0.27
N SER A 974 3.38 9.90 1.10
CA SER A 974 1.96 9.85 0.70
C SER A 974 1.30 11.23 0.60
N MET A 975 1.96 12.31 1.01
CA MET A 975 1.36 13.64 1.07
C MET A 975 1.53 14.39 -0.25
N VAL A 976 0.60 14.16 -1.19
CA VAL A 976 0.57 14.83 -2.50
C VAL A 976 0.55 16.36 -2.38
N GLY A 977 -0.08 16.90 -1.33
CA GLY A 977 -0.17 18.34 -1.09
C GLY A 977 1.20 19.04 -0.95
N SER A 978 2.26 18.33 -0.59
CA SER A 978 3.63 18.88 -0.55
C SER A 978 4.20 19.27 -1.92
N LEU A 979 3.58 18.81 -3.01
CA LEU A 979 3.98 19.13 -4.38
C LEU A 979 3.37 20.44 -4.91
N LYS A 980 2.27 20.94 -4.30
CA LYS A 980 1.44 22.05 -4.83
C LYS A 980 2.20 23.37 -5.06
N SER A 981 3.37 23.54 -4.45
CA SER A 981 4.19 24.76 -4.58
C SER A 981 5.68 24.47 -4.72
N ALA A 982 6.09 23.20 -4.75
CA ALA A 982 7.49 22.85 -4.80
C ALA A 982 8.06 23.17 -6.18
N ASN A 983 9.11 23.98 -6.23
CA ASN A 983 9.88 24.24 -7.46
C ASN A 983 11.30 23.67 -7.37
N ALA A 984 11.68 23.02 -6.26
CA ALA A 984 12.98 22.41 -6.10
C ALA A 984 12.97 21.18 -5.16
N LEU A 985 14.00 20.35 -5.29
CA LEU A 985 14.34 19.28 -4.37
C LEU A 985 15.67 19.60 -3.67
N LEU A 986 15.64 19.81 -2.36
CA LEU A 986 16.87 19.95 -1.57
C LEU A 986 17.53 18.58 -1.43
N SER A 987 18.80 18.50 -1.82
CA SER A 987 19.65 17.33 -1.65
C SER A 987 20.33 17.39 -0.27
N LEU A 988 19.67 16.82 0.73
CA LEU A 988 20.11 16.86 2.12
C LEU A 988 21.05 15.68 2.45
N PRO A 989 22.15 15.93 3.18
CA PRO A 989 23.09 14.89 3.58
C PRO A 989 22.52 14.02 4.70
N ILE A 990 23.23 12.93 4.98
CA ILE A 990 22.98 12.08 6.15
C ILE A 990 23.47 12.82 7.40
N GLY A 991 22.66 12.93 8.44
CA GLY A 991 23.04 13.63 9.66
C GLY A 991 21.91 13.75 10.67
N ASP A 992 22.05 14.67 11.64
CA ASP A 992 21.01 14.93 12.66
C ASP A 992 20.16 16.16 12.31
N LYS A 993 20.80 17.31 12.04
CA LYS A 993 20.13 18.55 11.66
C LYS A 993 21.04 19.47 10.85
N ILE A 994 20.45 20.39 10.11
CA ILE A 994 21.13 21.46 9.38
C ILE A 994 20.47 22.80 9.70
N GLY A 995 21.28 23.80 10.05
CA GLY A 995 20.81 25.09 10.57
C GLY A 995 20.22 26.03 9.51
N LYS A 996 19.43 27.00 9.98
CA LYS A 996 18.99 28.12 9.14
C LYS A 996 20.20 28.92 8.65
N GLY A 997 20.19 29.29 7.38
CA GLY A 997 21.26 30.08 6.73
C GLY A 997 22.43 29.24 6.24
N GLU A 998 22.44 27.93 6.48
CA GLU A 998 23.43 27.03 5.90
C GLU A 998 23.13 26.77 4.41
N GLU A 999 24.18 26.49 3.66
CA GLU A 999 24.12 26.27 2.22
C GLU A 999 23.88 24.80 1.90
N VAL A 1000 22.91 24.52 1.03
CA VAL A 1000 22.60 23.18 0.52
C VAL A 1000 22.43 23.20 -0.99
N GLN A 1001 22.60 22.04 -1.63
CA GLN A 1001 22.32 21.89 -3.05
C GLN A 1001 20.81 21.68 -3.27
N ALA A 1002 20.24 22.42 -4.21
CA ALA A 1002 18.85 22.30 -4.63
C ALA A 1002 18.78 21.96 -6.13
N LEU A 1003 18.01 20.92 -6.45
CA LEU A 1003 17.69 20.55 -7.83
C LEU A 1003 16.42 21.28 -8.26
N LEU A 1004 16.52 22.21 -9.21
CA LEU A 1004 15.40 23.03 -9.64
C LEU A 1004 14.46 22.26 -10.56
N MET A 1005 13.20 22.08 -10.14
CA MET A 1005 12.12 21.44 -10.90
C MET A 1005 11.30 22.45 -11.72
N GLY A 1006 11.35 23.74 -11.37
CA GLY A 1006 10.59 24.79 -12.02
C GLY A 1006 11.20 26.17 -11.80
N ALA A 1007 10.47 27.20 -12.22
CA ALA A 1007 10.92 28.59 -12.11
C ALA A 1007 11.14 29.01 -10.64
N ILE A 1008 12.15 29.84 -10.41
CA ILE A 1008 12.42 30.45 -9.11
C ILE A 1008 11.26 31.42 -8.78
N SER A 1009 10.73 31.32 -7.57
CA SER A 1009 9.62 32.17 -7.13
C SER A 1009 10.15 33.58 -6.81
N ALA A 1010 9.42 34.61 -7.25
CA ALA A 1010 9.64 35.97 -6.75
C ALA A 1010 9.25 36.04 -5.27
N SER A 1011 10.12 36.61 -4.44
CA SER A 1011 9.91 36.73 -2.99
C SER A 1011 8.75 37.63 -2.59
#